data_AF-A0A3M7MA90-F1
#
_entry.id   AF-A0A3M7MA90-F1
#
_cell.length_a   1.000
_cell.length_b   1.000
_cell.length_c   1.000
_cell.angle_alpha   90.00
_cell.angle_beta   90.00
_cell.angle_gamma   90.00
#
_symmetry.space_group_name_H-M   'P 1'
#
loop_
_entity.id
_entity.type
_entity.pdbx_description
1 polymer ?
#
loop_
_entity_poly.entity_id
_entity_poly.type
_entity_poly.pdbx_seq_one_letter_code
_entity_poly.pdbx_strand_id
1 'polypeptide(L)'
;MRKTTVARLYAKFLCKVGALPGDQFVETSGSGLANDGINACKKHIESILNSGGGVFFIDEAYQLVSGNSSGGKAVLDYLLTEIENLAGKIAFVFAGYNKQMETFFTHNPGIPSRIPIAMEFKDYEDEELLRILEYTINKRYNTSMKVEGGMLGLYTRIVARRIGRGRGREGFGNAREVQNRLAIITERQAKRLKKERRGSGQPDDNLLTKVDLIGPEPSLALKNNAAWTKLQRMVGLKTVKQAVKVLLDTLQYNYQRELEEKPIVEYSLNRCFIGSPGTGKTSVAKLYGRILADLGMLSNGEVVVRNPSDFVGEFVGKSEALTKAILASTIGKVLIIDEAYMLRPSKNGSGDCFKTAVIDTLVAEVQSTPGEDRCVLLLGYKDEMENMFRDTNPGMARRFPLDSGFLFEDFDDNELRLILELKLKDQGFGATHRAKEVAMDILRRARNRPHFGNGGEVDIILDKAKLLHQKHLSASMTKLKDTFEPFDFDPEFDRGPKVQKLLEKALGKVLFIDEAYRLAEGKFATEAMDELVDSLTKPKYAKKLICILAGYDEDMNRLMSMNPGLTSRFPETINFRPLTREECFSLLTDLLRARKAPLDVSVLTSPSVDFRYEALRKLKHLSALKSWGNARDVQTMEKDIFKEVISTAIPPITSLVITESIVLGAIDAMLAERSHRDKARGTHRHGTQNSGVPDRTSPPPQSKSENVANSNVQASANTNTATPAPSSPGILTPSTPDSEKHDSTDEALTPVSGDSRDDGVDETLWQQLQQDKQAAEAHERDYQRLEQERILKQQLIEQEELLAKQELERLRKAEQDAKDDEERRHREAERIKKELAMRKLEEMRLRMEQERQRREEARLKEVQAQMKLRKLGVCVQGYRWTKQAGGYRCAGGAHFVTDAQLGNN
;
A
#
# COMPACT_ATOMS: atom_id res chain seq x y z
N MET A 1 24.06 -35.29 14.69
CA MET A 1 24.78 -36.59 14.80
C MET A 1 23.81 -37.71 15.20
N ARG A 2 24.21 -38.99 15.19
CA ARG A 2 23.34 -40.13 15.55
C ARG A 2 23.24 -40.38 17.07
N LYS A 3 22.65 -39.44 17.82
CA LYS A 3 22.52 -39.50 19.29
C LYS A 3 21.88 -40.82 19.77
N THR A 4 20.72 -41.19 19.22
CA THR A 4 20.04 -42.47 19.49
C THR A 4 20.94 -43.69 19.31
N THR A 5 21.75 -43.74 18.25
CA THR A 5 22.61 -44.91 17.97
C THR A 5 23.69 -45.06 19.03
N VAL A 6 24.25 -43.96 19.52
CA VAL A 6 25.22 -44.00 20.64
C VAL A 6 24.51 -44.39 21.94
N ALA A 7 23.34 -43.82 22.23
CA ALA A 7 22.56 -44.18 23.42
C ALA A 7 22.17 -45.68 23.45
N ARG A 8 21.79 -46.25 22.30
CA ARG A 8 21.44 -47.68 22.18
C ARG A 8 22.64 -48.62 22.28
N LEU A 9 23.84 -48.16 21.90
CA LEU A 9 25.10 -48.87 22.17
C LEU A 9 25.52 -48.74 23.65
N TYR A 10 25.29 -47.57 24.25
CA TYR A 10 25.58 -47.30 25.66
C TYR A 10 24.67 -48.13 26.60
N ALA A 11 23.38 -48.31 26.26
CA ALA A 11 22.49 -49.24 26.95
C ALA A 11 23.06 -50.67 27.04
N LYS A 12 23.52 -51.20 25.90
CA LYS A 12 24.15 -52.53 25.79
C LYS A 12 25.48 -52.61 26.53
N PHE A 13 26.23 -51.51 26.61
CA PHE A 13 27.45 -51.42 27.40
C PHE A 13 27.16 -51.44 28.91
N LEU A 14 26.23 -50.61 29.40
CA LEU A 14 25.84 -50.56 30.81
C LEU A 14 25.32 -51.92 31.30
N CYS A 15 24.50 -52.61 30.50
CA CYS A 15 24.06 -53.97 30.82
C CYS A 15 25.22 -54.97 30.89
N LYS A 16 26.14 -54.97 29.91
CA LYS A 16 27.33 -55.84 29.92
C LYS A 16 28.32 -55.58 31.07
N VAL A 17 28.34 -54.36 31.60
CA VAL A 17 29.18 -53.98 32.77
C VAL A 17 28.44 -54.26 34.10
N GLY A 18 27.19 -54.70 34.07
CA GLY A 18 26.37 -54.95 35.26
C GLY A 18 25.82 -53.68 35.92
N ALA A 19 25.93 -52.52 35.26
CA ALA A 19 25.41 -51.24 35.73
C ALA A 19 23.89 -51.08 35.48
N LEU A 20 23.31 -51.92 34.61
CA LEU A 20 21.87 -52.06 34.43
C LEU A 20 21.48 -53.56 34.35
N PRO A 21 20.37 -53.99 34.95
CA PRO A 21 19.93 -55.39 34.94
C PRO A 21 19.34 -55.86 33.59
N GLY A 22 19.10 -54.97 32.63
CA GLY A 22 18.65 -55.29 31.27
C GLY A 22 19.10 -54.25 30.23
N ASP A 23 18.99 -54.58 28.93
CA ASP A 23 19.34 -53.69 27.81
C ASP A 23 18.13 -53.11 27.05
N GLN A 24 16.92 -53.22 27.63
CA GLN A 24 15.68 -52.71 27.04
C GLN A 24 15.79 -51.21 26.75
N PHE A 25 15.40 -50.79 25.54
CA PHE A 25 15.59 -49.41 25.07
C PHE A 25 14.25 -48.82 24.63
N VAL A 26 13.73 -47.85 25.39
CA VAL A 26 12.52 -47.10 25.04
C VAL A 26 12.92 -45.69 24.58
N GLU A 27 12.33 -45.26 23.47
CA GLU A 27 12.65 -44.00 22.77
C GLU A 27 11.37 -43.17 22.59
N THR A 28 11.41 -41.90 23.01
CA THR A 28 10.32 -40.93 22.87
C THR A 28 10.87 -39.54 22.57
N SER A 29 10.03 -38.61 22.09
CA SER A 29 10.40 -37.19 21.97
C SER A 29 9.87 -36.37 23.15
N GLY A 30 10.54 -35.27 23.47
CA GLY A 30 10.08 -34.32 24.49
C GLY A 30 8.69 -33.74 24.19
N SER A 31 8.37 -33.50 22.92
CA SER A 31 7.04 -33.08 22.46
C SER A 31 5.96 -34.16 22.63
N GLY A 32 6.24 -35.41 22.26
CA GLY A 32 5.31 -36.53 22.43
C GLY A 32 5.01 -36.74 23.92
N LEU A 33 6.05 -36.86 24.74
CA LEU A 33 5.91 -37.06 26.18
C LEU A 33 5.24 -35.87 26.89
N ALA A 34 5.39 -34.63 26.40
CA ALA A 34 4.66 -33.47 26.91
C ALA A 34 3.15 -33.51 26.58
N ASN A 35 2.78 -34.00 25.40
CA ASN A 35 1.38 -34.11 24.95
C ASN A 35 0.66 -35.30 25.61
N ASP A 36 1.31 -36.46 25.68
CA ASP A 36 0.75 -37.70 26.24
C ASP A 36 0.77 -37.71 27.79
N GLY A 37 1.59 -36.84 28.38
CA GLY A 37 1.61 -36.54 29.81
C GLY A 37 2.17 -37.64 30.71
N ILE A 38 1.98 -37.44 32.02
CA ILE A 38 2.54 -38.29 33.09
C ILE A 38 2.10 -39.76 32.95
N ASN A 39 0.90 -40.02 32.44
CA ASN A 39 0.37 -41.38 32.29
C ASN A 39 1.09 -42.19 31.20
N ALA A 40 1.59 -41.57 30.13
CA ALA A 40 2.44 -42.24 29.15
C ALA A 40 3.85 -42.46 29.71
N CYS A 41 4.41 -41.46 30.40
CA CYS A 41 5.69 -41.59 31.10
C CYS A 41 5.72 -42.80 32.06
N LYS A 42 4.65 -43.00 32.83
CA LYS A 42 4.47 -44.19 33.70
C LYS A 42 4.50 -45.50 32.93
N LYS A 43 3.70 -45.62 31.86
CA LYS A 43 3.67 -46.84 31.01
C LYS A 43 5.05 -47.17 30.40
N HIS A 44 5.81 -46.15 29.99
CA HIS A 44 7.18 -46.36 29.48
C HIS A 44 8.12 -46.87 30.58
N ILE A 45 8.08 -46.29 31.78
CA ILE A 45 8.85 -46.73 32.95
C ILE A 45 8.47 -48.17 33.34
N GLU A 46 7.17 -48.47 33.47
CA GLU A 46 6.64 -49.81 33.77
C GLU A 46 7.09 -50.84 32.71
N SER A 47 7.08 -50.49 31.43
CA SER A 47 7.55 -51.36 30.35
C SER A 47 9.04 -51.70 30.48
N ILE A 48 9.88 -50.76 30.92
CA ILE A 48 11.31 -51.01 31.17
C ILE A 48 11.49 -51.91 32.41
N LEU A 49 10.79 -51.61 33.51
CA LEU A 49 10.88 -52.38 34.75
C LEU A 49 10.41 -53.85 34.56
N ASN A 50 9.30 -54.05 33.85
CA ASN A 50 8.77 -55.37 33.51
C ASN A 50 9.70 -56.15 32.56
N SER A 51 10.57 -55.47 31.82
CA SER A 51 11.60 -56.07 30.97
C SER A 51 12.91 -56.37 31.71
N GLY A 52 12.94 -56.17 33.04
CA GLY A 52 14.14 -56.38 33.87
C GLY A 52 15.09 -55.18 33.94
N GLY A 53 14.67 -53.99 33.51
CA GLY A 53 15.49 -52.77 33.53
C GLY A 53 16.08 -52.40 32.16
N GLY A 54 16.66 -51.20 32.05
CA GLY A 54 17.15 -50.68 30.77
C GLY A 54 17.32 -49.16 30.70
N VAL A 55 17.12 -48.59 29.52
CA VAL A 55 17.35 -47.18 29.21
C VAL A 55 16.09 -46.51 28.67
N PHE A 56 15.75 -45.35 29.25
CA PHE A 56 14.73 -44.45 28.74
C PHE A 56 15.40 -43.27 28.04
N PHE A 57 15.27 -43.21 26.72
CA PHE A 57 15.84 -42.17 25.85
C PHE A 57 14.76 -41.16 25.46
N ILE A 58 15.01 -39.88 25.77
CA ILE A 58 14.12 -38.75 25.46
C ILE A 58 14.87 -37.83 24.50
N ASP A 59 14.52 -37.85 23.22
CA ASP A 59 15.08 -36.94 22.22
C ASP A 59 14.38 -35.58 22.22
N GLU A 60 15.09 -34.55 21.78
CA GLU A 60 14.67 -33.15 21.82
C GLU A 60 14.09 -32.71 23.19
N ALA A 61 14.71 -33.15 24.29
CA ALA A 61 14.23 -33.02 25.66
C ALA A 61 13.86 -31.59 26.10
N TYR A 62 14.52 -30.57 25.54
CA TYR A 62 14.19 -29.15 25.73
C TYR A 62 12.74 -28.80 25.37
N GLN A 63 12.07 -29.60 24.54
CA GLN A 63 10.65 -29.43 24.21
C GLN A 63 9.73 -29.53 25.43
N LEU A 64 10.08 -30.34 26.44
CA LEU A 64 9.34 -30.44 27.73
C LEU A 64 9.28 -29.10 28.49
N VAL A 65 10.25 -28.21 28.24
CA VAL A 65 10.39 -26.89 28.87
C VAL A 65 9.82 -25.78 28.00
N SER A 66 9.60 -26.04 26.71
CA SER A 66 9.16 -25.05 25.74
C SER A 66 7.75 -24.52 26.06
N GLY A 67 7.57 -23.20 25.93
CA GLY A 67 6.34 -22.50 26.31
C GLY A 67 5.08 -22.89 25.54
N ASN A 68 5.22 -23.62 24.43
CA ASN A 68 4.11 -24.14 23.63
C ASN A 68 3.59 -25.50 24.14
N SER A 69 4.22 -26.12 25.14
CA SER A 69 3.88 -27.46 25.62
C SER A 69 3.02 -27.44 26.90
N SER A 70 1.72 -27.70 26.75
CA SER A 70 0.72 -27.66 27.84
C SER A 70 0.75 -28.92 28.72
N GLY A 71 1.88 -29.17 29.37
CA GLY A 71 2.05 -30.30 30.31
C GLY A 71 3.50 -30.72 30.56
N GLY A 72 4.42 -30.35 29.67
CA GLY A 72 5.82 -30.82 29.68
C GLY A 72 6.57 -30.57 30.99
N LYS A 73 6.27 -29.48 31.72
CA LYS A 73 6.87 -29.19 33.03
C LYS A 73 6.48 -30.21 34.11
N ALA A 74 5.20 -30.55 34.20
CA ALA A 74 4.72 -31.54 35.16
C ALA A 74 5.24 -32.95 34.84
N VAL A 75 5.47 -33.24 33.56
CA VAL A 75 6.18 -34.45 33.09
C VAL A 75 7.66 -34.43 33.49
N LEU A 76 8.34 -33.28 33.36
CA LEU A 76 9.74 -33.12 33.77
C LEU A 76 9.93 -33.25 35.28
N ASP A 77 9.09 -32.62 36.10
CA ASP A 77 9.18 -32.72 37.56
C ASP A 77 8.88 -34.16 38.05
N TYR A 78 7.97 -34.87 37.37
CA TYR A 78 7.74 -36.30 37.58
C TYR A 78 8.99 -37.14 37.21
N LEU A 79 9.57 -36.92 36.02
CA LEU A 79 10.81 -37.60 35.59
C LEU A 79 11.97 -37.37 36.58
N LEU A 80 12.16 -36.14 37.07
CA LEU A 80 13.21 -35.81 38.03
C LEU A 80 13.04 -36.52 39.38
N THR A 81 11.80 -36.88 39.74
CA THR A 81 11.51 -37.69 40.93
C THR A 81 11.82 -39.16 40.69
N GLU A 82 11.43 -39.72 39.53
CA GLU A 82 11.69 -41.13 39.23
C GLU A 82 13.16 -41.45 38.89
N ILE A 83 13.95 -40.45 38.47
CA ILE A 83 15.42 -40.58 38.33
C ILE A 83 16.08 -40.95 39.66
N GLU A 84 15.58 -40.45 40.79
CA GLU A 84 16.08 -40.79 42.13
C GLU A 84 15.57 -42.17 42.56
N ASN A 85 14.28 -42.46 42.37
CA ASN A 85 13.64 -43.72 42.79
C ASN A 85 14.15 -44.97 42.03
N LEU A 86 14.55 -44.81 40.77
CA LEU A 86 14.84 -45.92 39.84
C LEU A 86 16.33 -46.07 39.50
N ALA A 87 17.20 -45.42 40.27
CA ALA A 87 18.65 -45.58 40.19
C ALA A 87 19.06 -47.07 40.23
N GLY A 88 19.95 -47.47 39.32
CA GLY A 88 20.38 -48.87 39.15
C GLY A 88 19.37 -49.80 38.47
N LYS A 89 18.15 -49.34 38.14
CA LYS A 89 17.14 -50.08 37.35
C LYS A 89 16.91 -49.48 35.98
N ILE A 90 16.87 -48.14 35.90
CA ILE A 90 16.74 -47.39 34.65
C ILE A 90 17.83 -46.33 34.57
N ALA A 91 18.48 -46.19 33.42
CA ALA A 91 19.25 -44.99 33.08
C ALA A 91 18.42 -44.09 32.16
N PHE A 92 18.26 -42.83 32.55
CA PHE A 92 17.55 -41.81 31.77
C PHE A 92 18.56 -41.03 30.91
N VAL A 93 18.30 -40.92 29.61
CA VAL A 93 19.18 -40.25 28.66
C VAL A 93 18.40 -39.17 27.91
N PHE A 94 18.72 -37.91 28.22
CA PHE A 94 18.14 -36.74 27.59
C PHE A 94 19.02 -36.28 26.43
N ALA A 95 18.44 -36.12 25.24
CA ALA A 95 19.13 -35.66 24.04
C ALA A 95 18.53 -34.33 23.52
N GLY A 96 19.37 -33.54 22.85
CA GLY A 96 18.98 -32.26 22.25
C GLY A 96 20.17 -31.50 21.63
N TYR A 97 19.94 -30.28 21.16
CA TYR A 97 20.98 -29.38 20.65
C TYR A 97 21.60 -28.55 21.79
N ASN A 98 22.90 -28.23 21.72
CA ASN A 98 23.66 -27.75 22.88
C ASN A 98 23.04 -26.49 23.53
N LYS A 99 22.88 -25.39 22.77
CA LYS A 99 22.22 -24.15 23.22
C LYS A 99 20.80 -24.34 23.80
N GLN A 100 20.07 -25.32 23.29
CA GLN A 100 18.70 -25.59 23.72
C GLN A 100 18.70 -26.43 25.02
N MET A 101 19.71 -27.29 25.20
CA MET A 101 19.95 -27.98 26.47
C MET A 101 20.45 -27.02 27.57
N GLU A 102 21.27 -26.00 27.25
CA GLU A 102 21.59 -24.92 28.20
C GLU A 102 20.31 -24.24 28.76
N THR A 103 19.32 -24.00 27.88
CA THR A 103 18.01 -23.45 28.25
C THR A 103 17.14 -24.43 29.04
N PHE A 104 17.30 -25.73 28.81
CA PHE A 104 16.65 -26.79 29.61
C PHE A 104 17.25 -26.86 31.04
N PHE A 105 18.58 -26.84 31.16
CA PHE A 105 19.27 -26.91 32.46
C PHE A 105 19.02 -25.71 33.37
N THR A 106 18.78 -24.52 32.81
CA THR A 106 18.44 -23.33 33.61
C THR A 106 17.02 -23.35 34.17
N HIS A 107 16.12 -24.24 33.72
CA HIS A 107 14.72 -24.18 34.16
C HIS A 107 14.48 -24.73 35.58
N ASN A 108 15.19 -25.79 35.98
CA ASN A 108 15.06 -26.36 37.33
C ASN A 108 16.49 -26.61 37.91
N PRO A 109 16.88 -25.95 39.02
CA PRO A 109 18.23 -26.07 39.58
C PRO A 109 18.55 -27.46 40.14
N GLY A 110 17.57 -28.35 40.26
CA GLY A 110 17.77 -29.77 40.59
C GLY A 110 18.11 -30.67 39.40
N ILE A 111 18.23 -30.14 38.18
CA ILE A 111 18.65 -30.96 37.01
C ILE A 111 20.16 -31.27 37.05
N PRO A 112 21.10 -30.32 37.27
CA PRO A 112 22.54 -30.61 37.21
C PRO A 112 23.05 -31.58 38.28
N SER A 113 22.38 -31.67 39.43
CA SER A 113 22.69 -32.67 40.47
C SER A 113 22.19 -34.08 40.12
N ARG A 114 21.08 -34.19 39.38
CA ARG A 114 20.46 -35.47 38.96
C ARG A 114 21.01 -36.00 37.65
N ILE A 115 21.56 -35.13 36.80
CA ILE A 115 22.14 -35.49 35.50
C ILE A 115 23.61 -35.00 35.44
N PRO A 116 24.53 -35.60 36.23
CA PRO A 116 25.93 -35.16 36.28
C PRO A 116 26.77 -35.55 35.05
N ILE A 117 26.30 -36.49 34.21
CA ILE A 117 27.03 -36.98 33.04
C ILE A 117 26.57 -36.24 31.78
N ALA A 118 27.27 -35.17 31.42
CA ALA A 118 27.10 -34.49 30.15
C ALA A 118 28.04 -35.08 29.08
N MET A 119 27.51 -35.40 27.89
CA MET A 119 28.29 -35.86 26.73
C MET A 119 28.12 -34.88 25.56
N GLU A 120 29.08 -33.98 25.37
CA GLU A 120 29.12 -33.13 24.18
C GLU A 120 29.63 -33.92 22.96
N PHE A 121 28.86 -33.91 21.88
CA PHE A 121 29.28 -34.38 20.56
C PHE A 121 29.55 -33.16 19.69
N LYS A 122 30.78 -33.00 19.21
CA LYS A 122 31.19 -31.90 18.32
C LYS A 122 30.80 -32.21 16.87
N ASP A 123 30.68 -31.16 16.07
CA ASP A 123 30.47 -31.28 14.62
C ASP A 123 31.63 -32.02 13.95
N TYR A 124 31.32 -32.90 12.99
CA TYR A 124 32.32 -33.69 12.27
C TYR A 124 33.23 -32.82 11.40
N GLU A 125 34.54 -33.08 11.46
CA GLU A 125 35.52 -32.41 10.59
C GLU A 125 35.35 -32.80 9.11
N ASP A 126 35.89 -32.00 8.20
CA ASP A 126 35.73 -32.20 6.74
C ASP A 126 36.25 -33.58 6.28
N GLU A 127 37.30 -34.11 6.94
CA GLU A 127 37.81 -35.47 6.70
C GLU A 127 36.87 -36.57 7.21
N GLU A 128 36.16 -36.34 8.32
CA GLU A 128 35.17 -37.26 8.85
C GLU A 128 33.91 -37.26 7.99
N LEU A 129 33.45 -36.07 7.56
CA LEU A 129 32.36 -35.91 6.60
C LEU A 129 32.65 -36.62 5.27
N LEU A 130 33.91 -36.59 4.82
CA LEU A 130 34.37 -37.34 3.65
C LEU A 130 34.26 -38.86 3.84
N ARG A 131 34.74 -39.40 4.99
CA ARG A 131 34.61 -40.83 5.31
C ARG A 131 33.15 -41.27 5.48
N ILE A 132 32.30 -40.40 6.03
CA ILE A 132 30.85 -40.63 6.14
C ILE A 132 30.20 -40.64 4.75
N LEU A 133 30.63 -39.79 3.81
CA LEU A 133 30.16 -39.79 2.42
C LEU A 133 30.54 -41.08 1.71
N GLU A 134 31.81 -41.48 1.77
CA GLU A 134 32.32 -42.75 1.24
C GLU A 134 31.53 -43.96 1.80
N TYR A 135 31.40 -44.06 3.13
CA TYR A 135 30.64 -45.12 3.77
C TYR A 135 29.17 -45.14 3.31
N THR A 136 28.55 -43.97 3.14
CA THR A 136 27.15 -43.86 2.72
C THR A 136 26.95 -44.26 1.25
N ILE A 137 27.89 -43.90 0.35
CA ILE A 137 27.88 -44.34 -1.06
C ILE A 137 28.10 -45.86 -1.12
N ASN A 138 29.17 -46.36 -0.50
CA ASN A 138 29.52 -47.78 -0.51
C ASN A 138 28.40 -48.65 0.08
N LYS A 139 27.73 -48.20 1.15
CA LYS A 139 26.58 -48.90 1.73
C LYS A 139 25.32 -48.82 0.85
N ARG A 140 25.05 -47.69 0.18
CA ARG A 140 23.84 -47.52 -0.65
C ARG A 140 23.91 -48.32 -1.96
N TYR A 141 25.12 -48.53 -2.49
CA TYR A 141 25.35 -49.18 -3.79
C TYR A 141 26.14 -50.49 -3.68
N ASN A 142 26.30 -51.06 -2.49
CA ASN A 142 27.07 -52.28 -2.24
C ASN A 142 28.45 -52.28 -2.96
N THR A 143 29.17 -51.16 -2.86
CA THR A 143 30.46 -50.87 -3.54
C THR A 143 30.48 -50.84 -5.08
N SER A 144 29.34 -50.95 -5.78
CA SER A 144 29.33 -50.89 -7.27
C SER A 144 29.62 -49.48 -7.83
N MET A 145 29.29 -48.43 -7.08
CA MET A 145 29.31 -47.05 -7.55
C MET A 145 30.73 -46.46 -7.58
N LYS A 146 31.20 -46.15 -8.79
CA LYS A 146 32.46 -45.46 -9.08
C LYS A 146 32.26 -43.94 -9.00
N VAL A 147 33.37 -43.24 -8.76
CA VAL A 147 33.43 -41.79 -8.61
C VAL A 147 34.55 -41.24 -9.50
N GLU A 148 34.25 -40.26 -10.35
CA GLU A 148 35.25 -39.54 -11.15
C GLU A 148 36.31 -38.90 -10.24
N GLY A 149 37.59 -39.13 -10.52
CA GLY A 149 38.69 -38.70 -9.65
C GLY A 149 38.89 -39.53 -8.37
N GLY A 150 38.07 -40.57 -8.14
CA GLY A 150 38.17 -41.50 -7.00
C GLY A 150 37.30 -41.13 -5.79
N MET A 151 37.00 -42.12 -4.94
CA MET A 151 36.07 -42.01 -3.81
C MET A 151 36.53 -40.97 -2.75
N LEU A 152 37.84 -40.81 -2.56
CA LEU A 152 38.46 -39.78 -1.73
C LEU A 152 39.12 -38.65 -2.57
N GLY A 153 38.73 -38.54 -3.84
CA GLY A 153 39.25 -37.62 -4.83
C GLY A 153 38.84 -36.16 -4.63
N LEU A 154 39.35 -35.29 -5.51
CA LEU A 154 39.13 -33.84 -5.46
C LEU A 154 37.64 -33.47 -5.30
N TYR A 155 36.76 -34.06 -6.11
CA TYR A 155 35.34 -33.70 -6.11
C TYR A 155 34.62 -34.13 -4.83
N THR A 156 34.96 -35.28 -4.23
CA THR A 156 34.37 -35.70 -2.95
C THR A 156 34.91 -34.87 -1.79
N ARG A 157 36.18 -34.45 -1.82
CA ARG A 157 36.72 -33.43 -0.89
C ARG A 157 35.97 -32.10 -0.99
N ILE A 158 35.68 -31.61 -2.20
CA ILE A 158 34.87 -30.39 -2.40
C ILE A 158 33.44 -30.59 -1.85
N VAL A 159 32.80 -31.75 -2.07
CA VAL A 159 31.49 -32.06 -1.48
C VAL A 159 31.56 -32.05 0.06
N ALA A 160 32.58 -32.66 0.66
CA ALA A 160 32.78 -32.67 2.11
C ALA A 160 32.97 -31.26 2.69
N ARG A 161 33.87 -30.44 2.11
CA ARG A 161 34.06 -29.03 2.50
C ARG A 161 32.77 -28.19 2.37
N ARG A 162 32.00 -28.41 1.31
CA ARG A 162 30.70 -27.73 1.10
C ARG A 162 29.64 -28.14 2.13
N ILE A 163 29.74 -29.32 2.74
CA ILE A 163 28.93 -29.71 3.91
C ILE A 163 29.53 -29.07 5.18
N GLY A 164 30.85 -29.08 5.32
CA GLY A 164 31.60 -28.46 6.43
C GLY A 164 31.32 -26.98 6.65
N ARG A 165 31.01 -26.19 5.60
CA ARG A 165 30.54 -24.79 5.72
C ARG A 165 29.23 -24.61 6.51
N GLY A 166 28.49 -25.69 6.75
CA GLY A 166 27.31 -25.70 7.61
C GLY A 166 27.62 -25.73 9.11
N ARG A 167 28.86 -26.05 9.51
CA ARG A 167 29.26 -26.19 10.92
C ARG A 167 29.04 -24.92 11.73
N GLY A 168 28.71 -25.08 13.00
CA GLY A 168 28.42 -23.97 13.92
C GLY A 168 27.12 -23.20 13.64
N ARG A 169 26.42 -23.47 12.53
CA ARG A 169 25.06 -22.96 12.27
C ARG A 169 24.03 -23.78 13.03
N GLU A 170 22.96 -23.14 13.51
CA GLU A 170 21.87 -23.86 14.14
C GLU A 170 21.17 -24.80 13.14
N GLY A 171 20.80 -25.99 13.61
CA GLY A 171 20.19 -27.03 12.78
C GLY A 171 21.16 -27.92 11.98
N PHE A 172 22.48 -27.69 12.00
CA PHE A 172 23.43 -28.45 11.16
C PHE A 172 23.37 -29.98 11.38
N GLY A 173 22.81 -30.67 10.38
CA GLY A 173 22.48 -32.10 10.46
C GLY A 173 23.67 -33.06 10.53
N ASN A 174 24.91 -32.59 10.29
CA ASN A 174 26.12 -33.41 10.23
C ASN A 174 25.96 -34.57 9.22
N ALA A 175 25.94 -35.82 9.66
CA ALA A 175 25.69 -36.98 8.81
C ALA A 175 24.34 -36.94 8.06
N ARG A 176 23.34 -36.19 8.56
CA ARG A 176 22.09 -35.94 7.83
C ARG A 176 22.33 -35.05 6.61
N GLU A 177 23.24 -34.08 6.68
CA GLU A 177 23.61 -33.26 5.52
C GLU A 177 24.41 -34.04 4.48
N VAL A 178 25.20 -35.03 4.89
CA VAL A 178 25.83 -35.98 3.96
C VAL A 178 24.76 -36.77 3.19
N GLN A 179 23.69 -37.20 3.86
CA GLN A 179 22.55 -37.89 3.21
C GLN A 179 21.74 -36.95 2.31
N ASN A 180 21.42 -35.73 2.77
CA ASN A 180 20.73 -34.70 1.97
C ASN A 180 21.54 -34.37 0.69
N ARG A 181 22.85 -34.17 0.84
CA ARG A 181 23.75 -33.86 -0.28
C ARG A 181 23.88 -35.02 -1.25
N LEU A 182 23.96 -36.26 -0.76
CA LEU A 182 23.96 -37.45 -1.61
C LEU A 182 22.64 -37.60 -2.39
N ALA A 183 21.49 -37.26 -1.80
CA ALA A 183 20.21 -37.25 -2.52
C ALA A 183 20.25 -36.29 -3.73
N ILE A 184 20.72 -35.05 -3.53
CA ILE A 184 20.91 -34.05 -4.60
C ILE A 184 21.88 -34.54 -5.68
N ILE A 185 22.98 -35.20 -5.29
CA ILE A 185 23.94 -35.80 -6.23
C ILE A 185 23.27 -36.88 -7.09
N THR A 186 22.48 -37.77 -6.48
CA THR A 186 21.75 -38.82 -7.20
C THR A 186 20.62 -38.29 -8.09
N GLU A 187 20.00 -37.17 -7.72
CA GLU A 187 19.01 -36.48 -8.55
C GLU A 187 19.66 -35.86 -9.81
N ARG A 188 20.85 -35.26 -9.67
CA ARG A 188 21.64 -34.76 -10.80
C ARG A 188 22.06 -35.89 -11.74
N GLN A 189 22.56 -36.99 -11.19
CA GLN A 189 22.89 -38.20 -11.94
C GLN A 189 21.68 -38.69 -12.74
N ALA A 190 20.51 -38.84 -12.10
CA ALA A 190 19.28 -39.24 -12.80
C ALA A 190 18.87 -38.28 -13.93
N LYS A 191 19.00 -36.96 -13.72
CA LYS A 191 18.75 -35.94 -14.75
C LYS A 191 19.75 -36.03 -15.92
N ARG A 192 21.03 -36.31 -15.65
CA ARG A 192 22.08 -36.52 -16.65
C ARG A 192 21.83 -37.78 -17.47
N LEU A 193 21.68 -38.94 -16.81
CA LEU A 193 21.41 -40.24 -17.46
C LEU A 193 20.15 -40.18 -18.35
N LYS A 194 19.08 -39.50 -17.88
CA LYS A 194 17.84 -39.29 -18.66
C LYS A 194 18.04 -38.41 -19.90
N LYS A 195 19.03 -37.50 -19.91
CA LYS A 195 19.39 -36.69 -21.08
C LYS A 195 20.26 -37.49 -22.06
N GLU A 196 21.25 -38.23 -21.55
CA GLU A 196 22.17 -39.04 -22.35
C GLU A 196 21.43 -40.15 -23.12
N ARG A 197 20.53 -40.88 -22.44
CA ARG A 197 19.67 -41.90 -23.07
C ARG A 197 18.73 -41.36 -24.14
N ARG A 198 18.30 -40.08 -24.04
CA ARG A 198 17.51 -39.39 -25.07
C ARG A 198 18.34 -38.99 -26.30
N GLY A 199 19.66 -38.91 -26.18
CA GLY A 199 20.60 -38.65 -27.27
C GLY A 199 21.23 -39.93 -27.84
N SER A 200 20.57 -41.09 -27.69
CA SER A 200 21.07 -42.41 -28.11
C SER A 200 22.37 -42.88 -27.43
N GLY A 201 22.78 -42.26 -26.32
CA GLY A 201 23.94 -42.69 -25.55
C GLY A 201 23.65 -43.86 -24.61
N GLN A 202 24.64 -44.72 -24.39
CA GLN A 202 24.67 -45.72 -23.32
C GLN A 202 25.59 -45.22 -22.18
N PRO A 203 25.05 -44.55 -21.14
CA PRO A 203 25.86 -44.07 -20.01
C PRO A 203 26.09 -45.14 -18.93
N ASP A 204 27.14 -45.00 -18.13
CA ASP A 204 27.38 -45.84 -16.94
C ASP A 204 26.55 -45.34 -15.75
N ASP A 205 25.50 -46.10 -15.40
CA ASP A 205 24.65 -45.86 -14.22
C ASP A 205 25.42 -45.98 -12.89
N ASN A 206 26.55 -46.70 -12.88
CA ASN A 206 27.43 -46.86 -11.73
C ASN A 206 28.56 -45.82 -11.70
N LEU A 207 28.45 -44.70 -12.43
CA LEU A 207 29.43 -43.61 -12.39
C LEU A 207 28.80 -42.29 -11.93
N LEU A 208 29.37 -41.73 -10.85
CA LEU A 208 29.18 -40.34 -10.43
C LEU A 208 30.28 -39.44 -11.01
N THR A 209 29.88 -38.46 -11.81
CA THR A 209 30.77 -37.48 -12.48
C THR A 209 30.97 -36.21 -11.67
N LYS A 210 31.94 -35.36 -12.07
CA LYS A 210 32.13 -33.97 -11.60
C LYS A 210 30.79 -33.23 -11.51
N VAL A 211 29.98 -33.31 -12.56
CA VAL A 211 28.71 -32.57 -12.70
C VAL A 211 27.65 -33.09 -11.72
N ASP A 212 27.66 -34.39 -11.40
CA ASP A 212 26.74 -34.96 -10.42
C ASP A 212 27.14 -34.49 -9.00
N LEU A 213 28.43 -34.64 -8.67
CA LEU A 213 29.03 -34.35 -7.37
C LEU A 213 28.98 -32.85 -7.01
N ILE A 214 29.71 -32.02 -7.77
CA ILE A 214 29.86 -30.59 -7.47
C ILE A 214 28.88 -29.70 -8.25
N GLY A 215 28.11 -30.27 -9.19
CA GLY A 215 27.13 -29.54 -9.98
C GLY A 215 27.68 -29.04 -11.33
N PRO A 216 26.80 -28.53 -12.20
CA PRO A 216 27.21 -27.82 -13.41
C PRO A 216 27.97 -26.53 -13.04
N GLU A 217 28.74 -26.00 -13.99
CA GLU A 217 29.43 -24.72 -13.76
C GLU A 217 28.42 -23.56 -13.61
N PRO A 218 28.67 -22.58 -12.73
CA PRO A 218 27.81 -21.41 -12.54
C PRO A 218 27.44 -20.72 -13.86
N SER A 219 28.39 -20.58 -14.78
CA SER A 219 28.19 -20.03 -16.13
C SER A 219 27.06 -20.68 -16.94
N LEU A 220 26.75 -21.97 -16.69
CA LEU A 220 25.65 -22.70 -17.32
C LEU A 220 24.32 -22.54 -16.56
N ALA A 221 24.38 -22.38 -15.23
CA ALA A 221 23.21 -22.07 -14.41
C ALA A 221 22.67 -20.67 -14.74
N LEU A 222 23.55 -19.68 -14.94
CA LEU A 222 23.22 -18.31 -15.36
C LEU A 222 22.30 -18.27 -16.59
N LYS A 223 22.69 -18.97 -17.67
CA LYS A 223 22.03 -18.86 -18.99
C LYS A 223 20.58 -19.34 -18.97
N ASN A 224 20.24 -20.24 -18.05
CA ASN A 224 18.91 -20.82 -17.90
C ASN A 224 18.10 -20.18 -16.77
N ASN A 225 18.66 -19.19 -16.06
CA ASN A 225 17.97 -18.55 -14.94
C ASN A 225 16.86 -17.60 -15.44
N ALA A 226 15.61 -17.93 -15.11
CA ALA A 226 14.44 -17.16 -15.52
C ALA A 226 14.30 -15.81 -14.79
N ALA A 227 14.69 -15.73 -13.51
CA ALA A 227 14.65 -14.49 -12.73
C ALA A 227 15.68 -13.47 -13.21
N TRP A 228 16.89 -13.91 -13.56
CA TRP A 228 17.94 -13.12 -14.19
C TRP A 228 17.54 -12.65 -15.59
N THR A 229 17.00 -13.54 -16.42
CA THR A 229 16.45 -13.16 -17.74
C THR A 229 15.32 -12.13 -17.61
N LYS A 230 14.45 -12.25 -16.59
CA LYS A 230 13.42 -11.24 -16.31
C LYS A 230 14.02 -9.91 -15.86
N LEU A 231 15.03 -9.91 -14.98
CA LEU A 231 15.73 -8.70 -14.55
C LEU A 231 16.47 -8.00 -15.71
N GLN A 232 17.08 -8.76 -16.62
CA GLN A 232 17.73 -8.20 -17.82
C GLN A 232 16.74 -7.49 -18.76
N ARG A 233 15.53 -8.02 -18.91
CA ARG A 233 14.44 -7.43 -19.72
C ARG A 233 13.82 -6.16 -19.11
N MET A 234 14.00 -5.89 -17.82
CA MET A 234 13.51 -4.64 -17.22
C MET A 234 14.26 -3.43 -17.79
N VAL A 235 13.57 -2.31 -18.01
CA VAL A 235 14.16 -1.08 -18.53
C VAL A 235 15.14 -0.47 -17.51
N GLY A 236 16.20 0.21 -17.99
CA GLY A 236 17.20 0.86 -17.14
C GLY A 236 18.00 -0.12 -16.26
N LEU A 237 18.17 0.25 -14.98
CA LEU A 237 18.80 -0.57 -13.92
C LEU A 237 20.24 -1.02 -14.23
N LYS A 238 21.01 -0.18 -14.94
CA LYS A 238 22.38 -0.46 -15.41
C LYS A 238 23.32 -0.82 -14.25
N THR A 239 23.29 -0.01 -13.19
CA THR A 239 23.98 -0.21 -11.91
C THR A 239 23.67 -1.57 -11.28
N VAL A 240 22.39 -1.88 -11.08
CA VAL A 240 21.91 -3.11 -10.43
C VAL A 240 22.28 -4.35 -11.26
N LYS A 241 22.09 -4.30 -12.58
CA LYS A 241 22.45 -5.39 -13.50
C LYS A 241 23.95 -5.69 -13.44
N GLN A 242 24.80 -4.67 -13.40
CA GLN A 242 26.25 -4.85 -13.27
C GLN A 242 26.65 -5.36 -11.88
N ALA A 243 26.02 -4.88 -10.80
CA ALA A 243 26.29 -5.37 -9.44
C ALA A 243 25.90 -6.85 -9.25
N VAL A 244 24.74 -7.25 -9.78
CA VAL A 244 24.34 -8.67 -9.83
C VAL A 244 25.31 -9.47 -10.70
N LYS A 245 25.75 -8.94 -11.85
CA LYS A 245 26.77 -9.61 -12.68
C LYS A 245 28.07 -9.87 -11.91
N VAL A 246 28.58 -8.93 -11.12
CA VAL A 246 29.79 -9.15 -10.29
C VAL A 246 29.59 -10.26 -9.26
N LEU A 247 28.39 -10.39 -8.67
CA LEU A 247 28.02 -11.51 -7.80
C LEU A 247 27.96 -12.85 -8.55
N LEU A 248 27.52 -12.85 -9.82
CA LEU A 248 27.52 -14.03 -10.68
C LEU A 248 28.96 -14.44 -11.09
N ASP A 249 29.79 -13.48 -11.47
CA ASP A 249 31.20 -13.68 -11.83
C ASP A 249 32.00 -14.23 -10.62
N THR A 250 31.66 -13.77 -9.40
CA THR A 250 32.19 -14.32 -8.14
C THR A 250 31.92 -15.82 -7.98
N LEU A 251 30.76 -16.32 -8.39
CA LEU A 251 30.44 -17.75 -8.24
C LEU A 251 31.28 -18.62 -9.16
N GLN A 252 31.54 -18.18 -10.40
CA GLN A 252 32.47 -18.87 -11.30
C GLN A 252 33.91 -18.83 -10.75
N TYR A 253 34.34 -17.71 -10.16
CA TYR A 253 35.64 -17.61 -9.49
C TYR A 253 35.75 -18.53 -8.26
N ASN A 254 34.69 -18.63 -7.45
CA ASN A 254 34.64 -19.55 -6.32
C ASN A 254 34.64 -21.02 -6.74
N TYR A 255 33.95 -21.38 -7.83
CA TYR A 255 33.99 -22.72 -8.41
C TYR A 255 35.42 -23.09 -8.83
N GLN A 256 36.15 -22.16 -9.46
CA GLN A 256 37.57 -22.34 -9.78
C GLN A 256 38.44 -22.47 -8.52
N ARG A 257 38.24 -21.63 -7.49
CA ARG A 257 38.97 -21.74 -6.22
C ARG A 257 38.72 -23.05 -5.48
N GLU A 258 37.51 -23.61 -5.55
CA GLU A 258 37.20 -24.93 -4.98
C GLU A 258 37.94 -26.05 -5.71
N LEU A 259 38.06 -25.99 -7.05
CA LEU A 259 38.86 -26.94 -7.84
C LEU A 259 40.36 -26.82 -7.52
N GLU A 260 40.84 -25.63 -7.17
CA GLU A 260 42.20 -25.37 -6.68
C GLU A 260 42.38 -25.66 -5.18
N GLU A 261 41.36 -26.22 -4.52
CA GLU A 261 41.28 -26.51 -3.06
C GLU A 261 41.53 -25.29 -2.14
N LYS A 262 41.39 -24.07 -2.67
CA LYS A 262 41.55 -22.81 -1.95
C LYS A 262 40.25 -22.44 -1.20
N PRO A 263 40.33 -21.67 -0.09
CA PRO A 263 39.15 -21.03 0.52
C PRO A 263 38.39 -20.21 -0.52
N ILE A 264 37.06 -20.17 -0.45
CA ILE A 264 36.23 -19.31 -1.32
C ILE A 264 36.27 -17.85 -0.88
N VAL A 265 35.90 -16.94 -1.77
CA VAL A 265 35.61 -15.53 -1.43
C VAL A 265 34.14 -15.41 -1.07
N GLU A 266 33.86 -15.05 0.17
CA GLU A 266 32.49 -14.85 0.66
C GLU A 266 32.22 -13.35 0.86
N TYR A 267 30.97 -12.95 0.63
CA TYR A 267 30.50 -11.57 0.77
C TYR A 267 29.22 -11.53 1.60
N SER A 268 28.92 -10.37 2.19
CA SER A 268 27.60 -10.10 2.77
C SER A 268 26.54 -10.09 1.67
N LEU A 269 25.45 -10.84 1.87
CA LEU A 269 24.26 -10.79 1.02
C LEU A 269 23.35 -9.60 1.37
N ASN A 270 23.49 -9.06 2.59
CA ASN A 270 22.66 -7.99 3.15
C ASN A 270 22.99 -6.65 2.48
N ARG A 271 21.99 -5.94 1.91
CA ARG A 271 22.17 -4.69 1.15
C ARG A 271 20.98 -3.73 1.28
N CYS A 272 21.24 -2.43 1.11
CA CYS A 272 20.21 -1.42 0.92
C CYS A 272 19.82 -1.28 -0.56
N PHE A 273 18.54 -1.02 -0.85
CA PHE A 273 18.00 -0.73 -2.18
C PHE A 273 17.43 0.69 -2.14
N ILE A 274 18.10 1.63 -2.81
CA ILE A 274 17.97 3.05 -2.55
C ILE A 274 17.57 3.79 -3.83
N GLY A 275 16.53 4.60 -3.80
CA GLY A 275 16.14 5.44 -4.93
C GLY A 275 14.69 5.90 -4.89
N SER A 276 14.29 6.72 -5.86
CA SER A 276 13.01 7.43 -5.94
C SER A 276 11.77 6.52 -5.96
N PRO A 277 10.55 7.08 -5.76
CA PRO A 277 9.30 6.33 -5.94
C PRO A 277 9.17 5.77 -7.35
N GLY A 278 8.51 4.63 -7.51
CA GLY A 278 8.19 4.04 -8.83
C GLY A 278 9.37 3.56 -9.68
N THR A 279 10.61 3.55 -9.16
CA THR A 279 11.82 3.01 -9.81
C THR A 279 11.90 1.48 -9.81
N GLY A 280 10.97 0.79 -9.11
CA GLY A 280 10.85 -0.67 -9.13
C GLY A 280 11.61 -1.44 -8.04
N LYS A 281 12.11 -0.76 -6.99
CA LYS A 281 12.87 -1.33 -5.85
C LYS A 281 12.34 -2.70 -5.38
N THR A 282 11.08 -2.77 -4.96
CA THR A 282 10.41 -3.97 -4.42
C THR A 282 10.30 -5.11 -5.44
N SER A 283 10.07 -4.78 -6.71
CA SER A 283 10.00 -5.75 -7.81
C SER A 283 11.37 -6.38 -8.10
N VAL A 284 12.43 -5.58 -8.07
CA VAL A 284 13.81 -6.06 -8.27
C VAL A 284 14.30 -6.83 -7.06
N ALA A 285 13.96 -6.43 -5.83
CA ALA A 285 14.30 -7.17 -4.61
C ALA A 285 13.71 -8.59 -4.61
N LYS A 286 12.45 -8.74 -5.06
CA LYS A 286 11.80 -10.05 -5.27
C LYS A 286 12.45 -10.92 -6.35
N LEU A 287 13.08 -10.32 -7.37
CA LEU A 287 13.86 -11.05 -8.37
C LEU A 287 15.25 -11.42 -7.83
N TYR A 288 15.94 -10.50 -7.15
CA TYR A 288 17.26 -10.70 -6.57
C TYR A 288 17.27 -11.87 -5.57
N GLY A 289 16.26 -11.97 -4.69
CA GLY A 289 16.18 -13.10 -3.75
C GLY A 289 16.00 -14.46 -4.42
N ARG A 290 15.23 -14.52 -5.52
CA ARG A 290 15.11 -15.75 -6.33
C ARG A 290 16.42 -16.09 -7.02
N ILE A 291 17.12 -15.10 -7.57
CA ILE A 291 18.45 -15.27 -8.17
C ILE A 291 19.43 -15.85 -7.14
N LEU A 292 19.50 -15.33 -5.91
CA LEU A 292 20.38 -15.88 -4.87
C LEU A 292 20.12 -17.36 -4.56
N ALA A 293 18.86 -17.77 -4.52
CA ALA A 293 18.48 -19.16 -4.24
C ALA A 293 18.66 -20.11 -5.43
N ASP A 294 18.34 -19.66 -6.66
CA ASP A 294 18.62 -20.41 -7.89
C ASP A 294 20.13 -20.70 -8.05
N LEU A 295 20.97 -19.81 -7.53
CA LEU A 295 22.43 -19.94 -7.49
C LEU A 295 22.94 -20.78 -6.30
N GLY A 296 22.06 -21.17 -5.38
CA GLY A 296 22.41 -21.93 -4.18
C GLY A 296 23.18 -21.13 -3.12
N MET A 297 23.09 -19.79 -3.12
CA MET A 297 23.63 -18.93 -2.06
C MET A 297 22.73 -18.87 -0.82
N LEU A 298 21.49 -19.34 -0.95
CA LEU A 298 20.47 -19.43 0.09
C LEU A 298 19.78 -20.79 0.00
N SER A 299 19.42 -21.39 1.14
CA SER A 299 18.79 -22.72 1.19
C SER A 299 17.31 -22.74 0.81
N ASN A 300 16.61 -21.59 0.85
CA ASN A 300 15.18 -21.47 0.52
C ASN A 300 14.87 -20.17 -0.26
N GLY A 301 14.49 -20.28 -1.54
CA GLY A 301 14.19 -19.14 -2.41
C GLY A 301 12.89 -18.36 -2.14
N GLU A 302 12.25 -18.60 -1.00
CA GLU A 302 11.11 -17.82 -0.53
C GLU A 302 11.53 -16.38 -0.17
N VAL A 303 10.71 -15.41 -0.56
CA VAL A 303 10.94 -13.98 -0.30
C VAL A 303 9.84 -13.45 0.63
N VAL A 304 10.22 -13.23 1.89
CA VAL A 304 9.35 -12.68 2.94
C VAL A 304 9.40 -11.16 2.85
N VAL A 305 8.26 -10.52 2.54
CA VAL A 305 8.13 -9.06 2.59
C VAL A 305 7.51 -8.66 3.91
N ARG A 306 8.07 -7.63 4.56
CA ARG A 306 7.59 -7.04 5.80
C ARG A 306 7.57 -5.53 5.70
N ASN A 307 6.55 -4.94 6.30
CA ASN A 307 6.48 -3.50 6.49
C ASN A 307 7.00 -3.12 7.89
N PRO A 308 7.44 -1.87 8.13
CA PRO A 308 7.88 -1.36 9.42
C PRO A 308 6.86 -1.55 10.56
N SER A 309 5.56 -1.58 10.22
CA SER A 309 4.45 -1.94 11.12
C SER A 309 4.61 -3.32 11.75
N ASP A 310 5.09 -4.30 10.99
CA ASP A 310 5.07 -5.72 11.37
C ASP A 310 6.06 -6.04 12.49
N PHE A 311 7.03 -5.15 12.71
CA PHE A 311 8.05 -5.24 13.76
C PHE A 311 7.66 -4.49 15.04
N VAL A 312 6.70 -3.56 14.98
CA VAL A 312 6.36 -2.68 16.11
C VAL A 312 5.19 -3.26 16.91
N GLY A 313 5.48 -3.74 18.13
CA GLY A 313 4.47 -4.22 19.06
C GLY A 313 3.85 -3.10 19.92
N GLU A 314 2.67 -3.36 20.48
CA GLU A 314 1.91 -2.39 21.30
C GLU A 314 2.51 -2.14 22.70
N PHE A 315 3.46 -2.98 23.13
CA PHE A 315 4.08 -2.90 24.46
C PHE A 315 5.56 -3.30 24.44
N VAL A 316 6.30 -2.87 25.47
CA VAL A 316 7.76 -3.02 25.57
C VAL A 316 8.13 -4.51 25.55
N GLY A 317 9.22 -4.85 24.84
CA GLY A 317 9.63 -6.23 24.59
C GLY A 317 8.87 -6.95 23.46
N LYS A 318 7.62 -6.56 23.13
CA LYS A 318 6.87 -7.20 22.03
C LYS A 318 7.54 -6.98 20.68
N SER A 319 8.06 -5.78 20.41
CA SER A 319 8.78 -5.47 19.17
C SER A 319 10.06 -6.29 18.99
N GLU A 320 10.78 -6.54 20.08
CA GLU A 320 12.02 -7.34 20.10
C GLU A 320 11.69 -8.82 19.81
N ALA A 321 10.67 -9.36 20.48
CA ALA A 321 10.19 -10.72 20.26
C ALA A 321 9.64 -10.93 18.83
N LEU A 322 8.88 -9.98 18.30
CA LEU A 322 8.41 -9.99 16.90
C LEU A 322 9.58 -9.94 15.92
N THR A 323 10.56 -9.07 16.15
CA THR A 323 11.74 -8.93 15.29
C THR A 323 12.57 -10.23 15.28
N LYS A 324 12.82 -10.84 16.45
CA LYS A 324 13.49 -12.14 16.56
C LYS A 324 12.70 -13.26 15.86
N ALA A 325 11.37 -13.31 16.03
CA ALA A 325 10.52 -14.30 15.36
C ALA A 325 10.54 -14.15 13.83
N ILE A 326 10.47 -12.92 13.32
CA ILE A 326 10.61 -12.63 11.88
C ILE A 326 12.01 -13.07 11.39
N LEU A 327 13.08 -12.70 12.09
CA LEU A 327 14.45 -13.02 11.73
C LEU A 327 14.81 -14.51 11.81
N ALA A 328 14.15 -15.27 12.68
CA ALA A 328 14.25 -16.73 12.72
C ALA A 328 13.46 -17.37 11.57
N SER A 329 12.27 -16.85 11.24
CA SER A 329 11.45 -17.33 10.11
C SER A 329 12.07 -17.09 8.72
N THR A 330 13.12 -16.25 8.65
CA THR A 330 13.84 -15.88 7.42
C THR A 330 15.20 -16.57 7.28
N ILE A 331 15.54 -17.52 8.16
CA ILE A 331 16.68 -18.41 7.93
C ILE A 331 16.44 -19.21 6.64
N GLY A 332 17.46 -19.26 5.79
CA GLY A 332 17.40 -19.79 4.43
C GLY A 332 16.79 -18.85 3.39
N LYS A 333 16.11 -17.76 3.80
CA LYS A 333 15.23 -16.93 2.95
C LYS A 333 15.77 -15.53 2.70
N VAL A 334 15.03 -14.76 1.89
CA VAL A 334 15.20 -13.30 1.79
C VAL A 334 14.12 -12.57 2.59
N LEU A 335 14.55 -11.67 3.47
CA LEU A 335 13.71 -10.69 4.15
C LEU A 335 13.80 -9.34 3.43
N ILE A 336 12.70 -8.86 2.89
CA ILE A 336 12.55 -7.48 2.40
C ILE A 336 11.85 -6.67 3.49
N ILE A 337 12.49 -5.60 3.95
CA ILE A 337 11.87 -4.54 4.74
C ILE A 337 11.65 -3.37 3.79
N ASP A 338 10.39 -3.14 3.39
CA ASP A 338 10.04 -2.02 2.52
C ASP A 338 9.89 -0.70 3.30
N GLU A 339 10.19 0.43 2.67
CA GLU A 339 10.21 1.77 3.30
C GLU A 339 10.89 1.80 4.69
N ALA A 340 12.05 1.13 4.81
CA ALA A 340 12.73 0.82 6.08
C ALA A 340 13.06 2.04 6.94
N TYR A 341 13.22 3.22 6.34
CA TYR A 341 13.43 4.49 7.03
C TYR A 341 12.27 4.89 7.96
N MET A 342 11.06 4.31 7.82
CA MET A 342 9.98 4.52 8.80
C MET A 342 10.31 3.92 10.18
N LEU A 343 11.28 2.99 10.28
CA LEU A 343 11.85 2.52 11.55
C LEU A 343 12.80 3.54 12.19
N ARG A 344 13.09 4.69 11.55
CA ARG A 344 13.81 5.78 12.20
C ARG A 344 13.00 6.29 13.42
N PRO A 345 13.61 6.38 14.61
CA PRO A 345 13.01 7.07 15.74
C PRO A 345 12.87 8.56 15.43
N SER A 346 11.78 9.17 15.89
CA SER A 346 11.71 10.63 16.00
C SER A 346 12.67 11.10 17.11
N LYS A 347 12.78 12.42 17.27
CA LYS A 347 13.67 13.02 18.29
C LYS A 347 12.90 13.51 19.54
N ASN A 348 11.59 13.26 19.60
CA ASN A 348 10.66 13.89 20.55
C ASN A 348 9.45 12.98 20.97
N GLY A 349 9.44 11.67 20.69
CA GLY A 349 8.24 10.82 20.86
C GLY A 349 8.40 9.64 21.83
N SER A 350 7.35 9.33 22.60
CA SER A 350 7.33 8.13 23.47
C SER A 350 7.28 6.80 22.69
N GLY A 351 6.82 6.82 21.43
CA GLY A 351 6.83 5.65 20.55
C GLY A 351 8.21 5.31 19.97
N ASP A 352 9.23 6.15 20.20
CA ASP A 352 10.55 5.98 19.60
C ASP A 352 11.32 4.80 20.22
N CYS A 353 11.04 4.42 21.48
CA CYS A 353 11.65 3.25 22.12
C CYS A 353 11.32 1.94 21.39
N PHE A 354 10.09 1.77 20.90
CA PHE A 354 9.69 0.56 20.18
C PHE A 354 10.43 0.41 18.85
N LYS A 355 10.68 1.52 18.15
CA LYS A 355 11.43 1.54 16.89
C LYS A 355 12.92 1.28 17.12
N THR A 356 13.51 1.96 18.11
CA THR A 356 14.91 1.74 18.48
C THR A 356 15.16 0.28 18.88
N ALA A 357 14.25 -0.34 19.63
CA ALA A 357 14.34 -1.76 19.99
C ALA A 357 14.30 -2.71 18.78
N VAL A 358 13.53 -2.40 17.72
CA VAL A 358 13.58 -3.15 16.44
C VAL A 358 14.95 -3.01 15.78
N ILE A 359 15.50 -1.79 15.71
CA ILE A 359 16.80 -1.51 15.10
C ILE A 359 17.95 -2.19 15.87
N ASP A 360 17.95 -2.10 17.20
CA ASP A 360 18.97 -2.74 18.03
C ASP A 360 18.88 -4.27 17.95
N THR A 361 17.66 -4.83 17.88
CA THR A 361 17.46 -6.26 17.64
C THR A 361 17.97 -6.66 16.24
N LEU A 362 17.69 -5.88 15.19
CA LEU A 362 18.23 -6.11 13.85
C LEU A 362 19.76 -6.08 13.84
N VAL A 363 20.40 -5.14 14.53
CA VAL A 363 21.87 -5.00 14.60
C VAL A 363 22.53 -6.15 15.39
N ALA A 364 21.87 -6.67 16.42
CA ALA A 364 22.35 -7.79 17.23
C ALA A 364 22.20 -9.14 16.51
N GLU A 365 21.03 -9.38 15.91
CA GLU A 365 20.64 -10.68 15.31
C GLU A 365 21.09 -10.83 13.84
N VAL A 366 21.23 -9.72 13.09
CA VAL A 366 21.78 -9.74 11.72
C VAL A 366 23.27 -9.43 11.78
N GLN A 367 24.08 -10.48 11.64
CA GLN A 367 25.53 -10.36 11.56
C GLN A 367 25.96 -10.30 10.10
N SER A 368 26.93 -9.45 9.74
CA SER A 368 27.55 -9.48 8.40
C SER A 368 28.64 -10.55 8.33
N THR A 369 28.34 -11.74 8.84
CA THR A 369 29.17 -12.93 8.68
C THR A 369 29.14 -13.33 7.20
N PRO A 370 30.29 -13.42 6.52
CA PRO A 370 30.32 -13.91 5.15
C PRO A 370 29.73 -15.32 5.07
N GLY A 371 28.95 -15.59 4.01
CA GLY A 371 28.31 -16.91 3.81
C GLY A 371 27.12 -17.20 4.73
N GLU A 372 26.53 -16.21 5.42
CA GLU A 372 25.25 -16.34 6.15
C GLU A 372 24.14 -16.92 5.24
N ASP A 373 23.38 -17.91 5.73
CA ASP A 373 22.24 -18.49 5.00
C ASP A 373 20.96 -17.64 5.22
N ARG A 374 21.05 -16.35 4.91
CA ARG A 374 19.99 -15.35 5.04
C ARG A 374 20.37 -14.12 4.22
N CYS A 375 19.38 -13.42 3.67
CA CYS A 375 19.60 -12.13 3.02
C CYS A 375 18.54 -11.13 3.49
N VAL A 376 18.96 -10.02 4.09
CA VAL A 376 18.09 -8.92 4.52
C VAL A 376 18.30 -7.74 3.56
N LEU A 377 17.19 -7.21 3.05
CA LEU A 377 17.15 -6.09 2.10
C LEU A 377 16.36 -4.94 2.71
N LEU A 378 17.00 -3.77 2.83
CA LEU A 378 16.37 -2.55 3.34
C LEU A 378 16.06 -1.62 2.16
N LEU A 379 14.79 -1.35 1.88
CA LEU A 379 14.36 -0.52 0.76
C LEU A 379 13.96 0.87 1.27
N GLY A 380 14.21 1.91 0.47
CA GLY A 380 13.72 3.27 0.79
C GLY A 380 14.16 4.37 -0.16
N TYR A 381 13.82 5.60 0.19
CA TYR A 381 14.28 6.83 -0.49
C TYR A 381 15.67 7.24 0.00
N LYS A 382 16.48 7.83 -0.88
CA LYS A 382 17.90 8.13 -0.61
C LYS A 382 18.08 8.97 0.65
N ASP A 383 17.52 10.16 0.66
CA ASP A 383 17.72 11.13 1.73
C ASP A 383 17.15 10.63 3.06
N GLU A 384 16.04 9.88 3.03
CA GLU A 384 15.42 9.32 4.23
C GLU A 384 16.20 8.13 4.81
N MET A 385 16.80 7.28 3.95
CA MET A 385 17.73 6.23 4.37
C MET A 385 19.05 6.82 4.91
N GLU A 386 19.62 7.84 4.27
CA GLU A 386 20.81 8.54 4.78
C GLU A 386 20.54 9.21 6.15
N ASN A 387 19.35 9.79 6.35
CA ASN A 387 18.95 10.32 7.64
C ASN A 387 18.66 9.21 8.67
N MET A 388 18.04 8.10 8.28
CA MET A 388 17.87 6.92 9.16
C MET A 388 19.22 6.41 9.67
N PHE A 389 20.20 6.20 8.79
CA PHE A 389 21.51 5.66 9.16
C PHE A 389 22.36 6.66 9.98
N ARG A 390 22.02 7.95 9.95
CA ARG A 390 22.63 9.00 10.78
C ARG A 390 21.98 9.11 12.17
N ASP A 391 20.67 8.89 12.25
CA ASP A 391 19.86 9.05 13.47
C ASP A 391 19.69 7.75 14.28
N THR A 392 20.25 6.62 13.83
CA THR A 392 20.10 5.28 14.46
C THR A 392 21.43 4.67 14.91
N ASN A 393 21.38 3.46 15.49
CA ASN A 393 22.55 2.72 15.97
C ASN A 393 23.64 2.58 14.88
N PRO A 394 24.89 3.05 15.11
CA PRO A 394 25.99 2.96 14.14
C PRO A 394 26.33 1.54 13.64
N GLY A 395 25.86 0.49 14.33
CA GLY A 395 25.89 -0.87 13.84
C GLY A 395 25.14 -1.07 12.52
N MET A 396 24.06 -0.30 12.26
CA MET A 396 23.31 -0.36 10.99
C MET A 396 24.22 -0.12 9.78
N ALA A 397 25.00 0.97 9.81
CA ALA A 397 25.94 1.31 8.74
C ALA A 397 27.04 0.24 8.53
N ARG A 398 27.44 -0.46 9.59
CA ARG A 398 28.39 -1.58 9.52
C ARG A 398 27.75 -2.86 8.98
N ARG A 399 26.44 -3.04 9.14
CA ARG A 399 25.70 -4.24 8.69
C ARG A 399 25.18 -4.12 7.26
N PHE A 400 24.79 -2.91 6.86
CA PHE A 400 24.21 -2.59 5.57
C PHE A 400 24.90 -1.34 4.99
N PRO A 401 26.16 -1.42 4.50
CA PRO A 401 26.90 -0.24 4.05
C PRO A 401 26.20 0.41 2.85
N LEU A 402 25.82 1.69 2.99
CA LEU A 402 25.06 2.41 1.95
C LEU A 402 25.84 2.49 0.62
N ASP A 403 27.17 2.62 0.68
CA ASP A 403 28.07 2.59 -0.49
C ASP A 403 28.03 1.28 -1.27
N SER A 404 27.60 0.19 -0.62
CA SER A 404 27.39 -1.13 -1.23
C SER A 404 25.94 -1.38 -1.66
N GLY A 405 25.06 -0.39 -1.44
CA GLY A 405 23.66 -0.45 -1.81
C GLY A 405 23.44 -0.44 -3.32
N PHE A 406 22.26 -0.89 -3.74
CA PHE A 406 21.81 -0.80 -5.12
C PHE A 406 21.11 0.54 -5.32
N LEU A 407 21.73 1.44 -6.09
CA LEU A 407 21.15 2.73 -6.47
C LEU A 407 20.20 2.54 -7.66
N PHE A 408 18.94 2.93 -7.45
CA PHE A 408 17.87 3.00 -8.44
C PHE A 408 17.75 4.46 -8.90
N GLU A 409 18.32 4.72 -10.07
CA GLU A 409 18.31 6.02 -10.75
C GLU A 409 16.90 6.33 -11.29
N ASP A 410 16.59 7.63 -11.46
CA ASP A 410 15.37 8.07 -12.14
C ASP A 410 15.44 7.73 -13.64
N PHE A 411 14.30 7.37 -14.24
CA PHE A 411 14.26 6.96 -15.65
C PHE A 411 14.38 8.16 -16.61
N ASP A 412 15.20 8.02 -17.66
CA ASP A 412 15.31 9.02 -18.73
C ASP A 412 14.08 9.03 -19.67
N ASP A 413 13.97 10.03 -20.55
CA ASP A 413 12.85 10.19 -21.49
C ASP A 413 12.59 8.92 -22.35
N ASN A 414 13.64 8.21 -22.75
CA ASN A 414 13.54 7.01 -23.57
C ASN A 414 13.16 5.80 -22.71
N GLU A 415 13.72 5.70 -21.50
CA GLU A 415 13.38 4.66 -20.54
C GLU A 415 11.91 4.77 -20.09
N LEU A 416 11.42 5.99 -19.83
CA LEU A 416 9.99 6.25 -19.57
C LEU A 416 9.11 5.90 -20.77
N ARG A 417 9.53 6.22 -22.01
CA ARG A 417 8.81 5.82 -23.23
C ARG A 417 8.73 4.30 -23.39
N LEU A 418 9.82 3.59 -23.12
CA LEU A 418 9.85 2.11 -23.15
C LEU A 418 8.95 1.51 -22.05
N ILE A 419 8.91 2.11 -20.85
CA ILE A 419 8.02 1.69 -19.76
C ILE A 419 6.55 1.92 -20.15
N LEU A 420 6.21 3.05 -20.78
CA LEU A 420 4.87 3.33 -21.31
C LEU A 420 4.47 2.29 -22.36
N GLU A 421 5.34 1.99 -23.33
CA GLU A 421 5.06 1.01 -24.40
C GLU A 421 4.94 -0.43 -23.88
N LEU A 422 5.74 -0.81 -22.87
CA LEU A 422 5.59 -2.11 -22.19
C LEU A 422 4.28 -2.19 -21.41
N LYS A 423 3.91 -1.16 -20.63
CA LYS A 423 2.68 -1.15 -19.83
C LYS A 423 1.42 -1.13 -20.69
N LEU A 424 1.44 -0.41 -21.81
CA LEU A 424 0.38 -0.46 -22.82
C LEU A 424 0.18 -1.90 -23.30
N LYS A 425 1.26 -2.57 -23.74
CA LYS A 425 1.22 -3.95 -24.23
C LYS A 425 0.78 -4.96 -23.17
N ASP A 426 1.31 -4.88 -21.95
CA ASP A 426 0.95 -5.77 -20.83
C ASP A 426 -0.52 -5.60 -20.40
N GLN A 427 -1.12 -4.43 -20.66
CA GLN A 427 -2.54 -4.13 -20.39
C GLN A 427 -3.44 -4.33 -21.62
N GLY A 428 -2.91 -4.81 -22.76
CA GLY A 428 -3.66 -5.06 -23.98
C GLY A 428 -3.95 -3.84 -24.86
N PHE A 429 -3.49 -2.65 -24.49
CA PHE A 429 -3.76 -1.39 -25.20
C PHE A 429 -2.66 -1.02 -26.21
N GLY A 430 -3.08 -0.43 -27.33
CA GLY A 430 -2.22 0.36 -28.22
C GLY A 430 -2.24 1.85 -27.85
N ALA A 431 -1.35 2.62 -28.49
CA ALA A 431 -1.41 4.08 -28.51
C ALA A 431 -0.82 4.60 -29.83
N THR A 432 -1.49 5.57 -30.46
CA THR A 432 -0.99 6.23 -31.68
C THR A 432 0.33 6.97 -31.41
N HIS A 433 1.16 7.21 -32.44
CA HIS A 433 2.46 7.89 -32.23
C HIS A 433 2.28 9.26 -31.55
N ARG A 434 1.30 10.05 -32.01
CA ARG A 434 0.98 11.37 -31.44
C ARG A 434 0.41 11.29 -30.02
N ALA A 435 -0.27 10.19 -29.65
CA ALA A 435 -0.71 9.97 -28.28
C ALA A 435 0.47 9.67 -27.34
N LYS A 436 1.46 8.89 -27.82
CA LYS A 436 2.71 8.65 -27.08
C LYS A 436 3.52 9.93 -26.88
N GLU A 437 3.60 10.81 -27.88
CA GLU A 437 4.25 12.11 -27.77
C GLU A 437 3.59 12.98 -26.68
N VAL A 438 2.26 13.11 -26.71
CA VAL A 438 1.50 13.85 -25.69
C VAL A 438 1.69 13.25 -24.29
N ALA A 439 1.69 11.92 -24.15
CA ALA A 439 1.98 11.24 -22.88
C ALA A 439 3.40 11.57 -22.35
N MET A 440 4.40 11.61 -23.24
CA MET A 440 5.77 11.99 -22.88
C MET A 440 5.88 13.47 -22.45
N ASP A 441 5.14 14.38 -23.07
CA ASP A 441 5.13 15.80 -22.68
C ASP A 441 4.35 16.06 -21.38
N ILE A 442 3.43 15.17 -20.99
CA ILE A 442 2.87 15.14 -19.63
C ILE A 442 3.95 14.63 -18.64
N LEU A 443 4.64 13.54 -18.96
CA LEU A 443 5.71 12.98 -18.11
C LEU A 443 6.87 13.97 -17.87
N ARG A 444 7.29 14.72 -18.90
CA ARG A 444 8.27 15.82 -18.79
C ARG A 444 7.80 16.91 -17.82
N ARG A 445 6.54 17.37 -17.96
CA ARG A 445 5.92 18.35 -17.06
C ARG A 445 5.73 17.80 -15.64
N ALA A 446 5.67 16.48 -15.46
CA ALA A 446 5.62 15.82 -14.16
C ALA A 446 7.01 15.67 -13.50
N ARG A 447 8.07 15.35 -14.28
CA ARG A 447 9.45 15.22 -13.75
C ARG A 447 9.98 16.51 -13.13
N ASN A 448 9.53 17.67 -13.61
CA ASN A 448 9.90 18.98 -13.05
C ASN A 448 9.18 19.31 -11.72
N ARG A 449 8.41 18.38 -11.14
CA ARG A 449 7.70 18.57 -9.86
C ARG A 449 8.42 17.83 -8.72
N PRO A 450 8.33 18.32 -7.47
CA PRO A 450 8.76 17.54 -6.32
C PRO A 450 7.99 16.21 -6.24
N HIS A 451 8.68 15.15 -5.80
CA HIS A 451 8.13 13.79 -5.65
C HIS A 451 7.65 13.12 -6.95
N PHE A 452 8.35 13.31 -8.08
CA PHE A 452 8.08 12.61 -9.34
C PHE A 452 8.03 11.07 -9.17
N GLY A 453 6.94 10.46 -9.62
CA GLY A 453 6.65 9.04 -9.40
C GLY A 453 7.35 8.04 -10.33
N ASN A 454 8.26 8.46 -11.23
CA ASN A 454 8.91 7.62 -12.24
C ASN A 454 7.92 6.67 -12.97
N GLY A 455 8.13 5.36 -12.89
CA GLY A 455 7.26 4.36 -13.50
C GLY A 455 5.83 4.35 -12.95
N GLY A 456 5.61 4.85 -11.72
CA GLY A 456 4.29 5.05 -11.14
C GLY A 456 3.55 6.26 -11.70
N GLU A 457 4.26 7.30 -12.15
CA GLU A 457 3.62 8.42 -12.87
C GLU A 457 3.07 7.94 -14.23
N VAL A 458 3.73 6.96 -14.85
CA VAL A 458 3.23 6.29 -16.07
C VAL A 458 1.91 5.55 -15.80
N ASP A 459 1.74 4.88 -14.65
CA ASP A 459 0.45 4.27 -14.27
C ASP A 459 -0.62 5.35 -14.06
N ILE A 460 -0.28 6.39 -13.29
CA ILE A 460 -1.15 7.53 -12.99
C ILE A 460 -1.63 8.24 -14.29
N ILE A 461 -0.82 8.25 -15.35
CA ILE A 461 -1.20 8.80 -16.67
C ILE A 461 -2.03 7.80 -17.48
N LEU A 462 -1.67 6.51 -17.47
CA LEU A 462 -2.45 5.46 -18.16
C LEU A 462 -3.85 5.28 -17.57
N ASP A 463 -4.02 5.38 -16.25
CA ASP A 463 -5.34 5.24 -15.61
C ASP A 463 -6.24 6.45 -15.88
N LYS A 464 -5.68 7.65 -16.01
CA LYS A 464 -6.39 8.83 -16.54
C LYS A 464 -6.78 8.63 -18.00
N ALA A 465 -5.88 8.07 -18.82
CA ALA A 465 -6.14 7.81 -20.23
C ALA A 465 -7.26 6.78 -20.43
N LYS A 466 -7.28 5.67 -19.66
CA LYS A 466 -8.39 4.70 -19.64
C LYS A 466 -9.72 5.36 -19.29
N LEU A 467 -9.75 6.20 -18.26
CA LEU A 467 -10.97 6.88 -17.82
C LEU A 467 -11.51 7.84 -18.89
N LEU A 468 -10.63 8.59 -19.56
CA LEU A 468 -11.00 9.48 -20.66
C LEU A 468 -11.42 8.70 -21.91
N HIS A 469 -10.68 7.67 -22.31
CA HIS A 469 -11.01 6.79 -23.43
C HIS A 469 -12.37 6.10 -23.24
N GLN A 470 -12.65 5.57 -22.05
CA GLN A 470 -13.97 4.99 -21.72
C GLN A 470 -15.10 6.02 -21.82
N LYS A 471 -14.84 7.28 -21.46
CA LYS A 471 -15.79 8.39 -21.64
C LYS A 471 -15.97 8.74 -23.12
N HIS A 472 -14.90 8.78 -23.91
CA HIS A 472 -14.94 9.05 -25.35
C HIS A 472 -15.62 7.92 -26.15
N LEU A 473 -15.43 6.66 -25.76
CA LEU A 473 -16.18 5.51 -26.27
C LEU A 473 -17.68 5.62 -25.95
N SER A 474 -18.05 5.93 -24.70
CA SER A 474 -19.47 6.11 -24.34
C SER A 474 -20.12 7.32 -25.03
N ALA A 475 -19.34 8.36 -25.35
CA ALA A 475 -19.76 9.52 -26.14
C ALA A 475 -19.68 9.31 -27.66
N SER A 476 -19.32 8.10 -28.14
CA SER A 476 -19.13 7.76 -29.56
C SER A 476 -18.11 8.65 -30.31
N MET A 477 -17.15 9.25 -29.60
CA MET A 477 -16.12 10.12 -30.16
C MET A 477 -14.98 9.35 -30.83
N THR A 478 -14.76 8.10 -30.41
CA THR A 478 -13.68 7.21 -30.89
C THR A 478 -14.27 5.89 -31.40
N LYS A 479 -13.68 5.34 -32.47
CA LYS A 479 -14.04 4.01 -33.03
C LYS A 479 -13.04 2.90 -32.66
N LEU A 480 -11.86 3.25 -32.17
CA LEU A 480 -10.81 2.33 -31.73
C LEU A 480 -11.08 1.93 -30.28
N LYS A 481 -11.38 0.66 -30.01
CA LYS A 481 -11.70 0.19 -28.64
C LYS A 481 -10.48 0.00 -27.75
N ASP A 482 -9.34 -0.33 -28.38
CA ASP A 482 -8.15 -0.86 -27.70
C ASP A 482 -6.91 -0.02 -28.04
N THR A 483 -7.06 1.24 -28.46
CA THR A 483 -5.94 2.12 -28.85
C THR A 483 -6.19 3.56 -28.49
N PHE A 484 -5.33 4.12 -27.65
CA PHE A 484 -5.45 5.51 -27.18
C PHE A 484 -5.08 6.53 -28.26
N GLU A 485 -5.89 7.58 -28.31
CA GLU A 485 -5.73 8.76 -29.15
C GLU A 485 -5.20 9.95 -28.30
N PRO A 486 -4.67 11.04 -28.92
CA PRO A 486 -3.99 12.09 -28.16
C PRO A 486 -4.86 12.80 -27.10
N PHE A 487 -6.17 12.90 -27.35
CA PHE A 487 -7.15 13.48 -26.44
C PHE A 487 -7.51 12.59 -25.24
N ASP A 488 -7.14 11.31 -25.25
CA ASP A 488 -7.28 10.44 -24.08
C ASP A 488 -6.23 10.79 -23.02
N PHE A 489 -5.03 11.22 -23.44
CA PHE A 489 -3.97 11.64 -22.52
C PHE A 489 -4.13 13.11 -22.07
N ASP A 490 -4.50 14.01 -22.99
CA ASP A 490 -4.79 15.41 -22.71
C ASP A 490 -5.91 15.90 -23.66
N PRO A 491 -7.16 16.07 -23.20
CA PRO A 491 -8.27 16.52 -24.04
C PRO A 491 -8.02 17.86 -24.77
N GLU A 492 -7.03 18.63 -24.31
CA GLU A 492 -6.64 19.91 -24.88
C GLU A 492 -5.21 19.89 -25.49
N PHE A 493 -4.69 18.71 -25.87
CA PHE A 493 -3.34 18.52 -26.43
C PHE A 493 -2.94 19.44 -27.61
N ASP A 494 -3.92 19.97 -28.35
CA ASP A 494 -3.68 20.91 -29.47
C ASP A 494 -3.65 22.39 -29.01
N ARG A 495 -3.51 22.69 -27.71
CA ARG A 495 -3.49 24.05 -27.11
C ARG A 495 -2.52 25.01 -27.80
N GLY A 496 -1.20 24.72 -27.75
CA GLY A 496 -0.18 25.54 -28.41
C GLY A 496 -0.44 25.71 -29.91
N PRO A 497 -0.66 24.62 -30.67
CA PRO A 497 -1.05 24.69 -32.08
C PRO A 497 -2.32 25.52 -32.36
N LYS A 498 -3.32 25.55 -31.46
CA LYS A 498 -4.51 26.42 -31.60
C LYS A 498 -4.16 27.89 -31.43
N VAL A 499 -3.33 28.25 -30.45
CA VAL A 499 -2.83 29.62 -30.26
C VAL A 499 -2.03 30.05 -31.49
N GLN A 500 -1.11 29.22 -31.98
CA GLN A 500 -0.35 29.48 -33.21
C GLN A 500 -1.27 29.66 -34.43
N LYS A 501 -2.24 28.76 -34.68
CA LYS A 501 -3.23 28.88 -35.78
C LYS A 501 -4.06 30.18 -35.69
N LEU A 502 -4.41 30.64 -34.49
CA LEU A 502 -5.12 31.90 -34.28
C LEU A 502 -4.22 33.12 -34.62
N LEU A 503 -2.96 33.09 -34.18
CA LEU A 503 -1.98 34.14 -34.50
C LEU A 503 -1.66 34.17 -36.00
N GLU A 504 -1.57 33.02 -36.67
CA GLU A 504 -1.42 32.93 -38.13
C GLU A 504 -2.62 33.51 -38.87
N LYS A 505 -3.85 33.25 -38.40
CA LYS A 505 -5.09 33.83 -38.95
C LYS A 505 -5.20 35.36 -38.72
N ALA A 506 -4.50 35.86 -37.72
CA ALA A 506 -4.40 37.28 -37.36
C ALA A 506 -3.21 38.03 -38.01
N LEU A 507 -2.32 37.35 -38.73
CA LEU A 507 -1.25 38.01 -39.50
C LEU A 507 -1.84 39.05 -40.48
N GLY A 508 -1.24 40.24 -40.49
CA GLY A 508 -1.71 41.41 -41.25
C GLY A 508 -2.94 42.10 -40.67
N LYS A 509 -3.34 41.79 -39.43
CA LYS A 509 -4.55 42.33 -38.78
C LYS A 509 -4.26 42.75 -37.32
N VAL A 510 -5.26 43.36 -36.69
CA VAL A 510 -5.30 43.62 -35.25
C VAL A 510 -5.96 42.44 -34.55
N LEU A 511 -5.29 41.87 -33.55
CA LEU A 511 -5.83 40.92 -32.60
C LEU A 511 -6.24 41.66 -31.33
N PHE A 512 -7.55 41.76 -31.09
CA PHE A 512 -8.12 42.35 -29.89
C PHE A 512 -8.58 41.25 -28.93
N ILE A 513 -8.12 41.30 -27.68
CA ILE A 513 -8.45 40.35 -26.62
C ILE A 513 -9.14 41.14 -25.50
N ASP A 514 -10.47 41.02 -25.43
CA ASP A 514 -11.28 41.58 -24.35
C ASP A 514 -11.20 40.70 -23.09
N GLU A 515 -11.43 41.31 -21.92
CA GLU A 515 -11.33 40.68 -20.60
C GLU A 515 -10.04 39.86 -20.40
N ALA A 516 -8.91 40.36 -20.95
CA ALA A 516 -7.63 39.64 -21.04
C ALA A 516 -7.08 39.17 -19.68
N TYR A 517 -7.45 39.85 -18.59
CA TYR A 517 -7.16 39.43 -17.21
C TYR A 517 -7.68 38.03 -16.86
N ARG A 518 -8.64 37.46 -17.59
CA ARG A 518 -9.04 36.05 -17.44
C ARG A 518 -7.91 35.07 -17.77
N LEU A 519 -6.88 35.51 -18.52
CA LEU A 519 -5.64 34.76 -18.74
C LEU A 519 -4.73 34.70 -17.48
N ALA A 520 -5.10 35.36 -16.38
CA ALA A 520 -4.49 35.17 -15.07
C ALA A 520 -5.16 34.07 -14.23
N GLU A 521 -6.41 33.68 -14.53
CA GLU A 521 -7.24 32.85 -13.65
C GLU A 521 -7.63 31.50 -14.28
N GLY A 522 -6.67 30.58 -14.40
CA GLY A 522 -6.96 29.20 -14.78
C GLY A 522 -5.76 28.27 -14.74
N LYS A 523 -5.99 26.96 -14.53
CA LYS A 523 -4.94 25.91 -14.47
C LYS A 523 -4.12 25.74 -15.77
N PHE A 524 -4.56 26.38 -16.86
CA PHE A 524 -3.98 26.25 -18.21
C PHE A 524 -3.66 27.61 -18.84
N ALA A 525 -3.91 28.71 -18.12
CA ALA A 525 -3.83 30.05 -18.68
C ALA A 525 -2.38 30.52 -18.89
N THR A 526 -1.44 30.01 -18.08
CA THR A 526 0.01 30.20 -18.26
C THR A 526 0.51 29.59 -19.57
N GLU A 527 0.17 28.33 -19.87
CA GLU A 527 0.64 27.63 -21.09
C GLU A 527 0.20 28.35 -22.39
N ALA A 528 -1.02 28.89 -22.41
CA ALA A 528 -1.51 29.69 -23.53
C ALA A 528 -0.86 31.10 -23.60
N MET A 529 -0.54 31.70 -22.45
CA MET A 529 0.16 32.98 -22.34
C MET A 529 1.63 32.87 -22.74
N ASP A 530 2.32 31.80 -22.38
CA ASP A 530 3.72 31.57 -22.72
C ASP A 530 3.89 31.33 -24.23
N GLU A 531 3.01 30.52 -24.86
CA GLU A 531 2.99 30.37 -26.33
C GLU A 531 2.63 31.68 -27.05
N LEU A 532 1.76 32.51 -26.49
CA LEU A 532 1.47 33.85 -27.02
C LEU A 532 2.70 34.76 -26.96
N VAL A 533 3.43 34.78 -25.84
CA VAL A 533 4.66 35.58 -25.65
C VAL A 533 5.80 35.10 -26.53
N ASP A 534 6.00 33.79 -26.65
CA ASP A 534 6.99 33.18 -27.55
C ASP A 534 6.63 33.47 -29.02
N SER A 535 5.38 33.26 -29.42
CA SER A 535 4.95 33.56 -30.79
C SER A 535 4.99 35.04 -31.14
N LEU A 536 4.73 35.97 -30.21
CA LEU A 536 4.99 37.41 -30.41
C LEU A 536 6.50 37.73 -30.54
N THR A 537 7.38 36.88 -30.00
CA THR A 537 8.84 37.02 -30.11
C THR A 537 9.39 36.46 -31.44
N LYS A 538 8.70 35.51 -32.09
CA LYS A 538 9.12 34.90 -33.37
C LYS A 538 9.10 35.91 -34.53
N PRO A 539 10.15 35.97 -35.39
CA PRO A 539 10.26 36.95 -36.48
C PRO A 539 9.20 36.81 -37.59
N LYS A 540 8.42 35.72 -37.59
CA LYS A 540 7.25 35.51 -38.46
C LYS A 540 6.13 36.54 -38.17
N TYR A 541 5.96 36.95 -36.92
CA TYR A 541 4.86 37.81 -36.45
C TYR A 541 5.33 39.24 -36.14
N ALA A 542 6.61 39.44 -35.84
CA ALA A 542 7.21 40.75 -35.59
C ALA A 542 6.90 41.76 -36.72
N LYS A 543 6.40 42.94 -36.34
CA LYS A 543 5.92 44.02 -37.24
C LYS A 543 4.81 43.62 -38.23
N LYS A 544 4.16 42.46 -38.06
CA LYS A 544 3.08 41.93 -38.93
C LYS A 544 1.79 41.60 -38.18
N LEU A 545 1.76 41.80 -36.87
CA LEU A 545 0.63 41.59 -35.98
C LEU A 545 0.59 42.74 -34.97
N ILE A 546 -0.59 43.32 -34.75
CA ILE A 546 -0.84 44.23 -33.62
C ILE A 546 -1.72 43.46 -32.64
N CYS A 547 -1.31 43.37 -31.37
CA CYS A 547 -2.05 42.69 -30.32
C CYS A 547 -2.46 43.70 -29.24
N ILE A 548 -3.74 43.71 -28.86
CA ILE A 548 -4.31 44.63 -27.87
C ILE A 548 -4.99 43.79 -26.78
N LEU A 549 -4.57 43.99 -25.54
CA LEU A 549 -5.20 43.39 -24.35
C LEU A 549 -6.07 44.44 -23.66
N ALA A 550 -7.34 44.14 -23.41
CA ALA A 550 -8.26 45.02 -22.69
C ALA A 550 -8.75 44.39 -21.37
N GLY A 551 -9.01 45.23 -20.37
CA GLY A 551 -9.43 44.82 -19.03
C GLY A 551 -9.46 46.00 -18.06
N TYR A 552 -9.76 45.74 -16.79
CA TYR A 552 -9.74 46.75 -15.72
C TYR A 552 -8.34 46.92 -15.13
N ASP A 553 -7.97 48.13 -14.72
CA ASP A 553 -6.63 48.48 -14.22
C ASP A 553 -6.12 47.55 -13.10
N GLU A 554 -6.92 47.27 -12.06
CA GLU A 554 -6.52 46.39 -10.95
C GLU A 554 -6.22 44.96 -11.44
N ASP A 555 -7.03 44.43 -12.35
CA ASP A 555 -6.92 43.07 -12.88
C ASP A 555 -5.83 42.92 -13.95
N MET A 556 -5.61 43.95 -14.78
CA MET A 556 -4.53 43.97 -15.78
C MET A 556 -3.16 44.13 -15.16
N ASN A 557 -3.01 44.95 -14.10
CA ASN A 557 -1.76 45.02 -13.33
C ASN A 557 -1.40 43.66 -12.71
N ARG A 558 -2.40 42.90 -12.26
CA ARG A 558 -2.23 41.52 -11.76
C ARG A 558 -1.82 40.55 -12.88
N LEU A 559 -2.38 40.66 -14.08
CA LEU A 559 -1.96 39.86 -15.23
C LEU A 559 -0.47 40.12 -15.58
N MET A 560 -0.07 41.39 -15.65
CA MET A 560 1.31 41.78 -15.97
C MET A 560 2.31 41.33 -14.88
N SER A 561 1.91 41.28 -13.61
CA SER A 561 2.79 40.82 -12.53
C SER A 561 3.00 39.29 -12.52
N MET A 562 2.12 38.52 -13.16
CA MET A 562 2.24 37.05 -13.23
C MET A 562 3.24 36.55 -14.28
N ASN A 563 3.54 37.32 -15.32
CA ASN A 563 4.52 36.94 -16.34
C ASN A 563 5.32 38.16 -16.83
N PRO A 564 6.60 38.32 -16.40
CA PRO A 564 7.49 39.39 -16.89
C PRO A 564 7.67 39.42 -18.41
N GLY A 565 7.35 38.31 -19.09
CA GLY A 565 7.24 38.24 -20.53
C GLY A 565 6.28 39.29 -21.10
N LEU A 566 5.06 39.40 -20.57
CA LEU A 566 4.03 40.31 -21.06
C LEU A 566 4.48 41.79 -20.99
N THR A 567 4.95 42.23 -19.83
CA THR A 567 5.40 43.62 -19.59
C THR A 567 6.48 44.08 -20.59
N SER A 568 7.28 43.14 -21.10
CA SER A 568 8.31 43.41 -22.12
C SER A 568 7.79 43.41 -23.58
N ARG A 569 6.61 42.82 -23.87
CA ARG A 569 6.04 42.77 -25.24
C ARG A 569 4.82 43.70 -25.42
N PHE A 570 4.24 44.19 -24.33
CA PHE A 570 3.16 45.18 -24.32
C PHE A 570 3.61 46.48 -23.64
N PRO A 571 4.56 47.25 -24.23
CA PRO A 571 5.12 48.44 -23.61
C PRO A 571 4.19 49.67 -23.63
N GLU A 572 3.24 49.72 -24.57
CA GLU A 572 2.26 50.80 -24.66
C GLU A 572 1.01 50.47 -23.85
N THR A 573 0.61 51.38 -22.96
CA THR A 573 -0.62 51.27 -22.15
C THR A 573 -1.47 52.51 -22.35
N ILE A 574 -2.72 52.32 -22.82
CA ILE A 574 -3.70 53.39 -22.98
C ILE A 574 -4.71 53.29 -21.84
N ASN A 575 -4.56 54.13 -20.82
CA ASN A 575 -5.53 54.22 -19.72
C ASN A 575 -6.68 55.15 -20.09
N PHE A 576 -7.91 54.64 -20.06
CA PHE A 576 -9.13 55.42 -20.28
C PHE A 576 -9.65 55.94 -18.94
N ARG A 577 -9.30 57.19 -18.59
CA ARG A 577 -9.75 57.83 -17.34
C ARG A 577 -11.28 57.77 -17.19
N PRO A 578 -11.81 57.57 -15.96
CA PRO A 578 -13.23 57.73 -15.69
C PRO A 578 -13.77 59.09 -16.15
N LEU A 579 -15.06 59.11 -16.54
CA LEU A 579 -15.73 60.35 -16.90
C LEU A 579 -15.91 61.23 -15.66
N THR A 580 -15.57 62.52 -15.76
CA THR A 580 -15.88 63.49 -14.71
C THR A 580 -17.39 63.70 -14.60
N ARG A 581 -17.84 64.26 -13.47
CA ARG A 581 -19.26 64.63 -13.25
C ARG A 581 -19.77 65.60 -14.32
N GLU A 582 -18.93 66.53 -14.79
CA GLU A 582 -19.25 67.46 -15.88
C GLU A 582 -19.40 66.74 -17.23
N GLU A 583 -18.48 65.83 -17.56
CA GLU A 583 -18.55 65.01 -18.79
C GLU A 583 -19.74 64.04 -18.76
N CYS A 584 -20.07 63.46 -17.60
CA CYS A 584 -21.27 62.64 -17.41
C CYS A 584 -22.56 63.45 -17.65
N PHE A 585 -22.62 64.69 -17.17
CA PHE A 585 -23.79 65.57 -17.37
C PHE A 585 -23.93 65.99 -18.84
N SER A 586 -22.83 66.31 -19.52
CA SER A 586 -22.85 66.56 -20.98
C SER A 586 -23.32 65.32 -21.73
N LEU A 587 -22.69 64.15 -21.49
CA LEU A 587 -23.03 62.89 -22.15
C LEU A 587 -24.51 62.53 -21.96
N LEU A 588 -25.08 62.71 -20.77
CA LEU A 588 -26.50 62.50 -20.52
C LEU A 588 -27.37 63.44 -21.36
N THR A 589 -27.01 64.72 -21.41
CA THR A 589 -27.70 65.75 -22.21
C THR A 589 -27.63 65.45 -23.71
N ASP A 590 -26.46 65.05 -24.20
CA ASP A 590 -26.20 64.78 -25.61
C ASP A 590 -26.86 63.48 -26.09
N LEU A 591 -26.92 62.44 -25.24
CA LEU A 591 -27.68 61.20 -25.52
C LEU A 591 -29.19 61.48 -25.58
N LEU A 592 -29.74 62.22 -24.61
CA LEU A 592 -31.16 62.59 -24.62
C LEU A 592 -31.53 63.46 -25.83
N ARG A 593 -30.66 64.40 -26.23
CA ARG A 593 -30.82 65.20 -27.46
C ARG A 593 -30.71 64.37 -28.74
N ALA A 594 -29.96 63.27 -28.73
CA ALA A 594 -29.81 62.38 -29.89
C ALA A 594 -31.03 61.48 -30.15
N ARG A 595 -32.02 61.43 -29.25
CA ARG A 595 -33.25 60.65 -29.46
C ARG A 595 -34.18 61.32 -30.48
N LYS A 596 -34.70 60.51 -31.41
CA LYS A 596 -35.71 60.92 -32.39
C LYS A 596 -37.12 60.99 -31.77
N ALA A 597 -37.31 61.90 -30.82
CA ALA A 597 -38.58 62.15 -30.13
C ALA A 597 -38.74 63.66 -29.82
N PRO A 598 -39.97 64.19 -29.70
CA PRO A 598 -40.22 65.59 -29.36
C PRO A 598 -40.00 65.85 -27.84
N LEU A 599 -38.77 65.63 -27.39
CA LEU A 599 -38.34 65.86 -26.01
C LEU A 599 -37.99 67.34 -25.82
N ASP A 600 -38.56 67.97 -24.79
CA ASP A 600 -38.00 69.23 -24.28
C ASP A 600 -36.86 68.91 -23.32
N VAL A 601 -35.64 69.25 -23.76
CA VAL A 601 -34.37 69.02 -23.06
C VAL A 601 -33.84 70.33 -22.43
N SER A 602 -34.65 71.40 -22.44
CA SER A 602 -34.29 72.75 -21.94
C SER A 602 -33.68 72.73 -20.54
N VAL A 603 -34.25 71.93 -19.64
CA VAL A 603 -33.81 71.71 -18.25
C VAL A 603 -32.35 71.22 -18.15
N LEU A 604 -31.83 70.50 -19.15
CA LEU A 604 -30.43 70.06 -19.18
C LEU A 604 -29.51 70.98 -19.98
N THR A 605 -30.04 71.69 -20.99
CA THR A 605 -29.25 72.62 -21.82
C THR A 605 -29.13 74.03 -21.20
N SER A 606 -30.02 74.39 -20.29
CA SER A 606 -30.00 75.66 -19.53
C SER A 606 -30.55 75.43 -18.11
N PRO A 607 -29.89 74.56 -17.31
CA PRO A 607 -30.36 74.17 -15.98
C PRO A 607 -30.38 75.33 -14.99
N SER A 608 -31.29 75.27 -14.02
CA SER A 608 -31.21 76.14 -12.84
C SER A 608 -29.91 75.92 -12.07
N VAL A 609 -29.43 76.94 -11.36
CA VAL A 609 -28.14 76.89 -10.64
C VAL A 609 -28.14 75.77 -9.58
N ASP A 610 -29.26 75.63 -8.86
CA ASP A 610 -29.42 74.66 -7.78
C ASP A 610 -29.53 73.22 -8.30
N PHE A 611 -30.34 72.98 -9.34
CA PHE A 611 -30.43 71.67 -9.99
C PHE A 611 -29.08 71.26 -10.61
N ARG A 612 -28.38 72.18 -11.29
CA ARG A 612 -27.05 71.89 -11.84
C ARG A 612 -26.05 71.54 -10.74
N TYR A 613 -26.07 72.26 -9.62
CA TYR A 613 -25.22 71.98 -8.47
C TYR A 613 -25.53 70.60 -7.87
N GLU A 614 -26.81 70.29 -7.62
CA GLU A 614 -27.25 69.03 -7.05
C GLU A 614 -26.96 67.83 -7.98
N ALA A 615 -27.28 67.92 -9.27
CA ALA A 615 -27.00 66.86 -10.24
C ALA A 615 -25.49 66.57 -10.31
N LEU A 616 -24.63 67.60 -10.40
CA LEU A 616 -23.17 67.43 -10.38
C LEU A 616 -22.65 66.92 -9.02
N ARG A 617 -23.30 67.24 -7.90
CA ARG A 617 -22.99 66.70 -6.56
C ARG A 617 -23.28 65.20 -6.48
N LYS A 618 -24.45 64.76 -6.94
CA LYS A 618 -24.85 63.34 -6.96
C LYS A 618 -24.02 62.52 -7.97
N LEU A 619 -23.76 63.06 -9.17
CA LEU A 619 -22.85 62.45 -10.16
C LEU A 619 -21.42 62.31 -9.62
N LYS A 620 -20.93 63.28 -8.82
CA LYS A 620 -19.62 63.14 -8.13
C LYS A 620 -19.60 61.94 -7.18
N HIS A 621 -20.70 61.69 -6.46
CA HIS A 621 -20.82 60.53 -5.57
C HIS A 621 -20.88 59.21 -6.35
N LEU A 622 -21.63 59.15 -7.46
CA LEU A 622 -21.64 57.99 -8.37
C LEU A 622 -20.24 57.67 -8.90
N SER A 623 -19.51 58.69 -9.41
CA SER A 623 -18.16 58.52 -9.97
C SER A 623 -17.10 58.06 -8.96
N ALA A 624 -17.41 58.05 -7.66
CA ALA A 624 -16.51 57.62 -6.59
C ALA A 624 -16.73 56.15 -6.14
N LEU A 625 -17.75 55.45 -6.66
CA LEU A 625 -18.04 54.04 -6.33
C LEU A 625 -17.19 53.07 -7.16
N LYS A 626 -16.72 51.97 -6.57
CA LYS A 626 -15.95 50.93 -7.29
C LYS A 626 -16.80 50.10 -8.27
N SER A 627 -18.13 50.24 -8.23
CA SER A 627 -19.10 49.61 -9.12
C SER A 627 -19.65 50.54 -10.23
N TRP A 628 -19.07 51.73 -10.40
CA TRP A 628 -19.43 52.69 -11.45
C TRP A 628 -19.00 52.23 -12.85
N GLY A 629 -19.96 52.15 -13.77
CA GLY A 629 -19.81 51.70 -15.15
C GLY A 629 -19.50 52.79 -16.17
N ASN A 630 -19.17 54.02 -15.73
CA ASN A 630 -18.90 55.17 -16.58
C ASN A 630 -20.01 55.37 -17.65
N ALA A 631 -19.65 55.50 -18.93
CA ALA A 631 -20.59 55.77 -20.01
C ALA A 631 -21.74 54.75 -20.12
N ARG A 632 -21.53 53.49 -19.71
CA ARG A 632 -22.56 52.44 -19.73
C ARG A 632 -23.67 52.70 -18.71
N ASP A 633 -23.32 53.27 -17.57
CA ASP A 633 -24.28 53.65 -16.53
C ASP A 633 -25.01 54.96 -16.90
N VAL A 634 -24.31 55.92 -17.52
CA VAL A 634 -24.94 57.14 -18.09
C VAL A 634 -25.96 56.78 -19.19
N GLN A 635 -25.62 55.83 -20.08
CA GLN A 635 -26.55 55.23 -21.06
C GLN A 635 -27.66 54.36 -20.45
N THR A 636 -27.63 54.13 -19.13
CA THR A 636 -28.71 53.42 -18.41
C THR A 636 -29.64 54.44 -17.77
N MET A 637 -29.11 55.44 -17.04
CA MET A 637 -29.89 56.59 -16.55
C MET A 637 -30.68 57.28 -17.67
N GLU A 638 -30.07 57.44 -18.85
CA GLU A 638 -30.71 58.01 -20.02
C GLU A 638 -31.95 57.23 -20.50
N LYS A 639 -31.90 55.89 -20.44
CA LYS A 639 -33.04 55.02 -20.80
C LYS A 639 -34.12 55.06 -19.74
N ASP A 640 -33.74 55.11 -18.47
CA ASP A 640 -34.67 55.14 -17.35
C ASP A 640 -35.42 56.49 -17.31
N ILE A 641 -34.72 57.62 -17.47
CA ILE A 641 -35.33 58.96 -17.64
C ILE A 641 -36.32 58.96 -18.83
N PHE A 642 -35.89 58.46 -19.99
CA PHE A 642 -36.75 58.43 -21.18
C PHE A 642 -37.99 57.53 -21.00
N LYS A 643 -37.84 56.39 -20.31
CA LYS A 643 -38.93 55.48 -19.98
C LYS A 643 -39.93 56.11 -19.01
N GLU A 644 -39.45 56.81 -17.98
CA GLU A 644 -40.26 57.45 -16.95
C GLU A 644 -41.06 58.64 -17.52
N VAL A 645 -40.43 59.43 -18.39
CA VAL A 645 -41.08 60.49 -19.19
C VAL A 645 -42.19 59.93 -20.08
N ILE A 646 -41.97 58.78 -20.74
CA ILE A 646 -43.01 58.11 -21.54
C ILE A 646 -44.17 57.60 -20.67
N SER A 647 -43.90 56.97 -19.53
CA SER A 647 -44.97 56.44 -18.66
C SER A 647 -45.83 57.53 -17.99
N THR A 648 -45.38 58.77 -18.00
CA THR A 648 -46.08 59.93 -17.41
C THR A 648 -46.86 60.74 -18.46
N ALA A 649 -46.77 60.39 -19.75
CA ALA A 649 -47.34 61.17 -20.85
C ALA A 649 -48.82 60.83 -21.11
N ILE A 650 -49.69 61.85 -21.11
CA ILE A 650 -51.12 61.72 -21.38
C ILE A 650 -51.40 62.02 -22.87
N PRO A 651 -52.13 61.16 -23.62
CA PRO A 651 -52.47 61.43 -25.02
C PRO A 651 -53.50 62.57 -25.20
N PRO A 652 -53.43 63.33 -26.32
CA PRO A 652 -52.45 63.26 -27.41
C PRO A 652 -51.14 64.00 -27.05
N ILE A 653 -50.01 63.33 -27.27
CA ILE A 653 -48.68 63.84 -26.89
C ILE A 653 -48.16 64.80 -27.96
N THR A 654 -48.08 66.10 -27.65
CA THR A 654 -47.49 67.13 -28.52
C THR A 654 -46.03 67.44 -28.18
N SER A 655 -45.62 67.29 -26.91
CA SER A 655 -44.23 67.32 -26.46
C SER A 655 -44.03 66.46 -25.20
N LEU A 656 -42.80 66.04 -24.95
CA LEU A 656 -42.40 65.26 -23.78
C LEU A 656 -41.41 66.10 -22.95
N VAL A 657 -41.88 66.70 -21.86
CA VAL A 657 -41.05 67.59 -21.02
C VAL A 657 -40.26 66.80 -19.99
N ILE A 658 -38.94 66.98 -19.96
CA ILE A 658 -38.06 66.42 -18.94
C ILE A 658 -38.01 67.38 -17.74
N THR A 659 -38.42 66.96 -16.56
CA THR A 659 -38.35 67.78 -15.33
C THR A 659 -37.08 67.52 -14.52
N GLU A 660 -36.68 68.51 -13.71
CA GLU A 660 -35.55 68.39 -12.77
C GLU A 660 -35.73 67.18 -11.82
N SER A 661 -36.97 66.93 -11.39
CA SER A 661 -37.32 65.81 -10.50
C SER A 661 -37.06 64.42 -11.10
N ILE A 662 -37.36 64.20 -12.38
CA ILE A 662 -37.12 62.90 -13.04
C ILE A 662 -35.61 62.64 -13.19
N VAL A 663 -34.85 63.68 -13.56
CA VAL A 663 -33.39 63.55 -13.71
C VAL A 663 -32.71 63.28 -12.36
N LEU A 664 -33.08 64.01 -11.29
CA LEU A 664 -32.54 63.75 -9.96
C LEU A 664 -32.97 62.37 -9.43
N GLY A 665 -34.22 61.97 -9.65
CA GLY A 665 -34.76 60.68 -9.26
C GLY A 665 -34.01 59.50 -9.89
N ALA A 666 -33.73 59.56 -11.20
CA ALA A 666 -32.94 58.53 -11.89
C ALA A 666 -31.49 58.46 -11.40
N ILE A 667 -30.87 59.61 -11.13
CA ILE A 667 -29.51 59.68 -10.56
C ILE A 667 -29.48 59.09 -9.13
N ASP A 668 -30.46 59.40 -8.29
CA ASP A 668 -30.56 58.85 -6.93
C ASP A 668 -30.86 57.34 -6.93
N ALA A 669 -31.75 56.87 -7.82
CA ALA A 669 -32.05 55.46 -7.98
C ALA A 669 -30.79 54.65 -8.35
N MET A 670 -29.98 55.15 -9.30
CA MET A 670 -28.72 54.51 -9.65
C MET A 670 -27.67 54.61 -8.53
N LEU A 671 -27.61 55.74 -7.81
CA LEU A 671 -26.70 55.91 -6.67
C LEU A 671 -27.05 54.93 -5.53
N ALA A 672 -28.33 54.70 -5.27
CA ALA A 672 -28.80 53.71 -4.30
C ALA A 672 -28.45 52.28 -4.74
N GLU A 673 -28.73 51.92 -6.00
CA GLU A 673 -28.43 50.60 -6.55
C GLU A 673 -26.93 50.28 -6.48
N ARG A 674 -26.08 51.23 -6.91
CA ARG A 674 -24.62 51.05 -6.94
C ARG A 674 -24.00 51.10 -5.56
N SER A 675 -24.48 51.96 -4.65
CA SER A 675 -24.05 51.92 -3.24
C SER A 675 -24.37 50.58 -2.56
N HIS A 676 -25.48 49.93 -2.91
CA HIS A 676 -25.81 48.60 -2.42
C HIS A 676 -24.86 47.52 -2.99
N ARG A 677 -24.59 47.55 -4.31
CA ARG A 677 -23.64 46.65 -4.98
C ARG A 677 -22.20 46.81 -4.45
N ASP A 678 -21.74 48.03 -4.16
CA ASP A 678 -20.41 48.28 -3.58
C ASP A 678 -20.27 47.63 -2.19
N LYS A 679 -21.29 47.78 -1.33
CA LYS A 679 -21.32 47.15 0.01
C LYS A 679 -21.28 45.62 -0.08
N ALA A 680 -22.03 45.03 -1.02
CA ALA A 680 -22.03 43.58 -1.23
C ALA A 680 -20.68 43.02 -1.71
N ARG A 681 -19.86 43.79 -2.44
CA ARG A 681 -18.48 43.38 -2.80
C ARG A 681 -17.52 43.35 -1.62
N GLY A 682 -17.86 43.95 -0.48
CA GLY A 682 -17.07 43.90 0.75
C GLY A 682 -17.10 42.54 1.47
N THR A 683 -18.11 41.71 1.21
CA THR A 683 -18.28 40.40 1.87
C THR A 683 -17.82 39.23 0.99
N HIS A 684 -16.65 38.70 1.31
CA HIS A 684 -16.05 37.45 0.82
C HIS A 684 -15.80 37.28 -0.70
N ARG A 685 -14.52 37.46 -1.08
CA ARG A 685 -13.88 36.69 -2.18
C ARG A 685 -12.55 36.06 -1.72
N HIS A 686 -12.60 35.35 -0.59
CA HIS A 686 -11.55 34.43 -0.14
C HIS A 686 -12.19 33.07 0.18
N GLY A 687 -12.10 32.17 -0.80
CA GLY A 687 -12.57 30.79 -0.69
C GLY A 687 -11.39 29.83 -0.53
N THR A 688 -10.80 29.78 0.66
CA THR A 688 -10.02 28.60 1.07
C THR A 688 -10.98 27.42 1.20
N GLN A 689 -10.62 26.28 0.60
CA GLN A 689 -11.40 25.06 0.78
C GLN A 689 -11.23 24.54 2.21
N ASN A 690 -12.33 24.38 2.93
CA ASN A 690 -12.43 23.35 3.96
C ASN A 690 -13.87 22.83 4.06
N SER A 691 -14.04 21.57 4.44
CA SER A 691 -15.33 20.87 4.41
C SER A 691 -16.09 20.98 5.74
N GLY A 692 -17.42 21.10 5.65
CA GLY A 692 -18.32 21.08 6.80
C GLY A 692 -19.78 21.06 6.39
N VAL A 693 -20.52 20.05 6.84
CA VAL A 693 -21.99 19.93 6.67
C VAL A 693 -22.67 20.35 7.98
N PRO A 694 -23.72 21.19 7.90
CA PRO A 694 -24.83 21.11 8.83
C PRO A 694 -26.18 20.89 8.13
N ASP A 695 -27.21 20.59 8.92
CA ASP A 695 -28.49 20.00 8.50
C ASP A 695 -29.63 21.04 8.27
N ARG A 696 -30.78 20.52 7.83
CA ARG A 696 -32.09 21.15 7.56
C ARG A 696 -32.51 22.27 8.53
N THR A 697 -33.29 23.25 8.04
CA THR A 697 -34.74 23.38 8.33
C THR A 697 -35.44 24.58 7.64
N SER A 698 -36.77 24.45 7.48
CA SER A 698 -37.79 25.51 7.31
C SER A 698 -37.96 26.24 5.94
N PRO A 699 -39.22 26.47 5.48
CA PRO A 699 -39.54 27.14 4.21
C PRO A 699 -39.98 28.62 4.34
N PRO A 700 -40.00 29.40 3.25
CA PRO A 700 -40.61 30.74 3.20
C PRO A 700 -42.16 30.70 3.10
N PRO A 701 -42.87 31.80 3.42
CA PRO A 701 -44.32 31.81 3.64
C PRO A 701 -45.18 32.00 2.38
N GLN A 702 -46.47 31.67 2.50
CA GLN A 702 -47.51 31.88 1.48
C GLN A 702 -48.06 33.32 1.48
N SER A 703 -48.57 33.76 0.32
CA SER A 703 -49.60 34.81 0.19
C SER A 703 -50.71 34.32 -0.77
N LYS A 704 -51.86 35.01 -0.81
CA LYS A 704 -53.17 34.40 -1.19
C LYS A 704 -53.80 34.95 -2.48
N SER A 705 -54.43 34.05 -3.24
CA SER A 705 -55.71 34.23 -3.96
C SER A 705 -56.20 32.81 -4.38
N GLU A 706 -57.21 32.23 -3.74
CA GLU A 706 -58.67 32.46 -3.90
C GLU A 706 -59.31 31.83 -5.15
N ASN A 707 -59.68 30.55 -4.99
CA ASN A 707 -60.92 29.87 -5.39
C ASN A 707 -61.68 30.30 -6.66
N VAL A 708 -61.86 29.34 -7.57
CA VAL A 708 -63.19 28.98 -8.11
C VAL A 708 -63.35 27.45 -8.01
N ALA A 709 -64.57 26.98 -7.72
CA ALA A 709 -64.93 25.55 -7.59
C ALA A 709 -65.08 24.88 -8.99
N ASN A 710 -65.29 23.57 -9.18
CA ASN A 710 -66.16 22.71 -8.39
C ASN A 710 -66.02 21.19 -8.65
N SER A 711 -66.46 20.40 -7.67
CA SER A 711 -67.10 19.07 -7.77
C SER A 711 -66.50 17.90 -8.60
N ASN A 712 -66.17 16.82 -7.87
CA ASN A 712 -66.70 15.44 -8.04
C ASN A 712 -66.18 14.54 -9.20
N VAL A 713 -66.10 13.20 -9.08
CA VAL A 713 -66.49 12.29 -7.97
C VAL A 713 -65.66 10.96 -7.98
N GLN A 714 -65.47 10.35 -6.79
CA GLN A 714 -65.10 8.95 -6.43
C GLN A 714 -64.06 8.15 -7.27
N ALA A 715 -63.00 7.52 -6.72
CA ALA A 715 -62.88 6.57 -5.58
C ALA A 715 -63.44 5.15 -5.88
N SER A 716 -62.85 4.03 -5.44
CA SER A 716 -61.56 3.75 -4.76
C SER A 716 -61.32 2.21 -4.65
N ALA A 717 -60.15 1.80 -4.13
CA ALA A 717 -59.84 0.48 -3.51
C ALA A 717 -59.61 -0.70 -4.51
N ASN A 718 -58.49 -1.45 -4.50
CA ASN A 718 -57.94 -2.44 -3.53
C ASN A 718 -58.18 -3.89 -4.04
N THR A 719 -57.36 -4.93 -3.81
CA THR A 719 -56.04 -5.08 -3.13
C THR A 719 -55.35 -6.41 -3.51
N ASN A 720 -54.02 -6.42 -3.52
CA ASN A 720 -53.11 -7.48 -3.05
C ASN A 720 -52.98 -8.88 -3.71
N THR A 721 -51.74 -9.39 -3.53
CA THR A 721 -51.30 -10.80 -3.28
C THR A 721 -51.10 -11.82 -4.40
N ALA A 722 -49.80 -12.11 -4.62
CA ALA A 722 -49.16 -13.43 -4.57
C ALA A 722 -48.96 -14.28 -5.86
N THR A 723 -47.90 -15.10 -5.78
CA THR A 723 -47.33 -16.05 -6.75
C THR A 723 -48.27 -17.23 -7.05
N PRO A 724 -48.11 -17.94 -8.21
CA PRO A 724 -47.25 -19.14 -8.19
C PRO A 724 -46.62 -19.57 -9.55
N ALA A 725 -45.88 -20.67 -9.50
CA ALA A 725 -45.59 -21.64 -10.56
C ALA A 725 -45.49 -23.05 -9.89
N PRO A 726 -45.34 -24.20 -10.59
CA PRO A 726 -45.35 -24.47 -12.03
C PRO A 726 -46.35 -25.60 -12.45
N SER A 727 -46.44 -25.96 -13.75
CA SER A 727 -46.79 -27.32 -14.20
C SER A 727 -46.62 -27.55 -15.72
N SER A 728 -46.36 -28.81 -16.07
CA SER A 728 -46.37 -29.44 -17.42
C SER A 728 -47.21 -30.73 -17.32
N PRO A 729 -47.48 -31.54 -18.38
CA PRO A 729 -47.07 -31.46 -19.79
C PRO A 729 -48.22 -31.62 -20.82
N GLY A 730 -47.92 -31.52 -22.12
CA GLY A 730 -48.90 -31.76 -23.22
C GLY A 730 -48.25 -32.11 -24.56
N ILE A 731 -48.43 -33.36 -25.00
CA ILE A 731 -47.84 -34.00 -26.18
C ILE A 731 -48.36 -33.40 -27.51
N LEU A 732 -47.50 -33.16 -28.51
CA LEU A 732 -47.60 -33.70 -29.90
C LEU A 732 -46.45 -33.26 -30.84
N THR A 733 -46.29 -33.99 -31.93
CA THR A 733 -45.16 -33.94 -32.90
C THR A 733 -45.39 -33.02 -34.10
N PRO A 734 -44.35 -32.32 -34.61
CA PRO A 734 -44.33 -31.78 -35.96
C PRO A 734 -43.58 -32.68 -36.95
N SER A 735 -44.01 -32.68 -38.22
CA SER A 735 -43.37 -33.36 -39.36
C SER A 735 -42.33 -32.47 -40.06
N THR A 736 -41.59 -33.05 -41.00
CA THR A 736 -40.57 -32.39 -41.84
C THR A 736 -41.11 -31.20 -42.65
N PRO A 737 -40.37 -30.07 -42.72
CA PRO A 737 -40.52 -29.06 -43.76
C PRO A 737 -39.66 -29.40 -45.00
N ASP A 738 -39.98 -28.77 -46.12
CA ASP A 738 -39.32 -28.92 -47.41
C ASP A 738 -38.82 -27.54 -47.90
N SER A 739 -37.78 -27.51 -48.77
CA SER A 739 -37.45 -26.44 -49.76
C SER A 739 -37.46 -24.95 -49.29
N GLU A 740 -36.38 -24.14 -49.37
CA GLU A 740 -35.70 -23.71 -50.60
C GLU A 740 -34.37 -22.93 -50.37
N LYS A 741 -33.41 -23.14 -51.29
CA LYS A 741 -32.47 -22.19 -51.94
C LYS A 741 -31.72 -21.12 -51.12
N HIS A 742 -30.38 -21.23 -51.14
CA HIS A 742 -29.44 -20.12 -50.96
C HIS A 742 -28.42 -20.11 -52.11
N ASP A 743 -27.95 -18.92 -52.46
CA ASP A 743 -26.91 -18.59 -53.46
C ASP A 743 -26.40 -17.16 -53.17
N SER A 744 -25.18 -16.73 -53.49
CA SER A 744 -23.99 -17.42 -54.03
C SER A 744 -22.87 -17.45 -52.94
N THR A 745 -21.54 -17.55 -53.12
CA THR A 745 -20.58 -17.39 -54.24
C THR A 745 -19.45 -18.45 -54.20
N ASP A 746 -18.55 -18.37 -55.19
CA ASP A 746 -17.13 -18.78 -55.19
C ASP A 746 -16.71 -20.27 -55.27
N GLU A 747 -16.16 -20.55 -56.45
CA GLU A 747 -15.01 -21.40 -56.78
C GLU A 747 -15.06 -22.92 -56.47
N ALA A 748 -15.50 -23.64 -57.50
CA ALA A 748 -15.55 -25.09 -57.61
C ALA A 748 -14.23 -25.83 -57.38
N LEU A 749 -14.34 -26.98 -56.69
CA LEU A 749 -13.57 -28.18 -56.96
C LEU A 749 -14.54 -29.38 -57.10
N THR A 750 -14.34 -30.20 -58.11
CA THR A 750 -15.26 -31.28 -58.50
C THR A 750 -15.10 -32.53 -57.62
N PRO A 751 -16.20 -33.13 -57.10
CA PRO A 751 -16.16 -34.47 -56.54
C PRO A 751 -16.05 -35.50 -57.68
N VAL A 752 -15.00 -36.32 -57.67
CA VAL A 752 -14.85 -37.46 -58.60
C VAL A 752 -15.65 -38.66 -58.07
N SER A 753 -16.09 -39.51 -58.99
CA SER A 753 -16.83 -40.76 -58.75
C SER A 753 -16.14 -41.72 -57.79
N GLY A 754 -16.93 -42.60 -57.15
CA GLY A 754 -16.47 -43.53 -56.13
C GLY A 754 -15.50 -44.63 -56.59
N ASP A 755 -14.92 -45.32 -55.60
CA ASP A 755 -13.80 -46.26 -55.69
C ASP A 755 -13.80 -47.17 -56.94
N SER A 756 -12.95 -46.83 -57.90
CA SER A 756 -12.59 -47.73 -59.01
C SER A 756 -11.55 -48.75 -58.54
N ARG A 757 -11.82 -50.03 -58.77
CA ARG A 757 -10.87 -51.13 -58.52
C ARG A 757 -9.72 -51.06 -59.53
N ASP A 758 -8.49 -50.92 -59.05
CA ASP A 758 -7.29 -50.95 -59.91
C ASP A 758 -7.05 -52.37 -60.48
N ASP A 759 -6.89 -52.45 -61.80
CA ASP A 759 -6.58 -53.70 -62.52
C ASP A 759 -5.14 -54.15 -62.21
N GLY A 760 -5.00 -55.05 -61.24
CA GLY A 760 -3.72 -55.67 -60.87
C GLY A 760 -3.62 -56.15 -59.42
N VAL A 761 -4.54 -55.75 -58.54
CA VAL A 761 -4.56 -56.18 -57.13
C VAL A 761 -5.32 -57.51 -56.99
N ASP A 762 -4.66 -58.54 -56.45
CA ASP A 762 -5.29 -59.83 -56.18
C ASP A 762 -6.45 -59.71 -55.18
N GLU A 763 -7.48 -60.52 -55.38
CA GLU A 763 -8.75 -60.41 -54.64
C GLU A 763 -8.59 -60.76 -53.15
N THR A 764 -7.59 -61.57 -52.78
CA THR A 764 -7.25 -61.86 -51.38
C THR A 764 -6.67 -60.63 -50.68
N LEU A 765 -5.74 -59.92 -51.33
CA LEU A 765 -5.05 -58.75 -50.79
C LEU A 765 -5.99 -57.55 -50.65
N TRP A 766 -6.91 -57.36 -51.62
CA TRP A 766 -7.91 -56.30 -51.54
C TRP A 766 -8.87 -56.50 -50.36
N GLN A 767 -9.36 -57.71 -50.14
CA GLN A 767 -10.23 -58.02 -48.99
C GLN A 767 -9.50 -57.81 -47.66
N GLN A 768 -8.22 -58.18 -47.57
CA GLN A 768 -7.44 -57.97 -46.35
C GLN A 768 -7.18 -56.48 -46.07
N LEU A 769 -6.81 -55.68 -47.08
CA LEU A 769 -6.69 -54.22 -46.94
C LEU A 769 -8.01 -53.56 -46.51
N GLN A 770 -9.15 -54.08 -46.99
CA GLN A 770 -10.47 -53.56 -46.62
C GLN A 770 -10.87 -53.95 -45.19
N GLN A 771 -10.43 -55.11 -44.68
CA GLN A 771 -10.54 -55.49 -43.27
C GLN A 771 -9.62 -54.65 -42.37
N ASP A 772 -8.35 -54.46 -42.76
CA ASP A 772 -7.38 -53.65 -42.01
C ASP A 772 -7.84 -52.18 -41.90
N LYS A 773 -8.45 -51.62 -42.96
CA LYS A 773 -9.08 -50.30 -42.95
C LYS A 773 -10.24 -50.23 -41.94
N GLN A 774 -11.14 -51.23 -41.94
CA GLN A 774 -12.25 -51.28 -40.98
C GLN A 774 -11.76 -51.46 -39.53
N ALA A 775 -10.71 -52.24 -39.32
CA ALA A 775 -10.07 -52.41 -38.01
C ALA A 775 -9.44 -51.09 -37.53
N ALA A 776 -8.74 -50.35 -38.40
CA ALA A 776 -8.18 -49.04 -38.08
C ALA A 776 -9.27 -48.01 -37.74
N GLU A 777 -10.33 -47.91 -38.54
CA GLU A 777 -11.47 -47.03 -38.26
C GLU A 777 -12.18 -47.37 -36.93
N ALA A 778 -12.30 -48.66 -36.58
CA ALA A 778 -12.83 -49.08 -35.28
C ALA A 778 -11.91 -48.67 -34.12
N HIS A 779 -10.60 -48.88 -34.29
CA HIS A 779 -9.59 -48.54 -33.28
C HIS A 779 -9.50 -47.02 -33.03
N GLU A 780 -9.71 -46.20 -34.07
CA GLU A 780 -9.78 -44.75 -33.96
C GLU A 780 -11.07 -44.29 -33.26
N ARG A 781 -12.23 -44.87 -33.58
CA ARG A 781 -13.51 -44.57 -32.90
C ARG A 781 -13.46 -44.88 -31.41
N ASP A 782 -12.83 -45.98 -31.02
CA ASP A 782 -12.66 -46.34 -29.60
C ASP A 782 -11.64 -45.44 -28.90
N TYR A 783 -10.56 -45.02 -29.58
CA TYR A 783 -9.63 -44.00 -29.06
C TYR A 783 -10.34 -42.65 -28.83
N GLN A 784 -11.14 -42.18 -29.79
CA GLN A 784 -11.94 -40.96 -29.67
C GLN A 784 -12.94 -41.04 -28.50
N ARG A 785 -13.59 -42.21 -28.28
CA ARG A 785 -14.49 -42.42 -27.14
C ARG A 785 -13.76 -42.33 -25.80
N LEU A 786 -12.60 -42.98 -25.67
CA LEU A 786 -11.79 -42.94 -24.44
C LEU A 786 -11.26 -41.54 -24.14
N GLU A 787 -10.89 -40.78 -25.17
CA GLU A 787 -10.45 -39.38 -25.00
C GLU A 787 -11.61 -38.46 -24.59
N GLN A 788 -12.80 -38.62 -25.16
CA GLN A 788 -14.00 -37.89 -24.71
C GLN A 788 -14.35 -38.22 -23.25
N GLU A 789 -14.29 -39.49 -22.84
CA GLU A 789 -14.53 -39.91 -21.46
C GLU A 789 -13.48 -39.32 -20.49
N ARG A 790 -12.22 -39.23 -20.93
CA ARG A 790 -11.13 -38.59 -20.17
C ARG A 790 -11.38 -37.09 -19.98
N ILE A 791 -11.76 -36.38 -21.03
CA ILE A 791 -12.10 -34.94 -20.98
C ILE A 791 -13.28 -34.70 -20.05
N LEU A 792 -14.33 -35.51 -20.13
CA LEU A 792 -15.53 -35.34 -19.30
C LEU A 792 -15.27 -35.63 -17.81
N LYS A 793 -14.41 -36.60 -17.50
CA LYS A 793 -13.92 -36.84 -16.13
C LYS A 793 -13.05 -35.69 -15.60
N GLN A 794 -12.20 -35.11 -16.44
CA GLN A 794 -11.38 -33.94 -16.08
C GLN A 794 -12.27 -32.72 -15.76
N GLN A 795 -13.31 -32.47 -16.57
CA GLN A 795 -14.27 -31.38 -16.34
C GLN A 795 -15.07 -31.56 -15.04
N LEU A 796 -15.43 -32.78 -14.67
CA LEU A 796 -16.08 -33.07 -13.38
C LEU A 796 -15.18 -32.73 -12.19
N ILE A 797 -13.91 -33.16 -12.23
CA ILE A 797 -12.92 -32.83 -11.18
C ILE A 797 -12.71 -31.32 -11.06
N GLU A 798 -12.66 -30.60 -12.19
CA GLU A 798 -12.54 -29.14 -12.21
C GLU A 798 -13.77 -28.41 -11.65
N GLN A 799 -14.98 -28.95 -11.84
CA GLN A 799 -16.20 -28.43 -11.19
C GLN A 799 -16.22 -28.70 -9.69
N GLU A 800 -15.85 -29.91 -9.24
CA GLU A 800 -15.75 -30.24 -7.81
C GLU A 800 -14.69 -29.37 -7.10
N GLU A 801 -13.52 -29.17 -7.70
CA GLU A 801 -12.51 -28.24 -7.21
C GLU A 801 -13.02 -26.79 -7.13
N LEU A 802 -13.80 -26.33 -8.13
CA LEU A 802 -14.35 -24.98 -8.16
C LEU A 802 -15.37 -24.77 -7.04
N LEU A 803 -16.26 -25.74 -6.82
CA LEU A 803 -17.24 -25.72 -5.72
C LEU A 803 -16.55 -25.74 -4.35
N ALA A 804 -15.54 -26.61 -4.16
CA ALA A 804 -14.76 -26.66 -2.92
C ALA A 804 -14.02 -25.34 -2.62
N LYS A 805 -13.50 -24.66 -3.65
CA LYS A 805 -12.86 -23.33 -3.51
C LYS A 805 -13.88 -22.25 -3.11
N GLN A 806 -15.07 -22.23 -3.72
CA GLN A 806 -16.14 -21.29 -3.36
C GLN A 806 -16.64 -21.49 -1.93
N GLU A 807 -16.79 -22.74 -1.48
CA GLU A 807 -17.24 -23.04 -0.12
C GLU A 807 -16.18 -22.67 0.93
N LEU A 808 -14.90 -22.92 0.65
CA LEU A 808 -13.78 -22.48 1.49
C LEU A 808 -13.68 -20.94 1.58
N GLU A 809 -13.98 -20.22 0.50
CA GLU A 809 -13.98 -18.76 0.46
C GLU A 809 -15.16 -18.18 1.28
N ARG A 810 -16.35 -18.80 1.21
CA ARG A 810 -17.49 -18.47 2.09
C ARG A 810 -17.15 -18.67 3.57
N LEU A 811 -16.55 -19.80 3.93
CA LEU A 811 -16.15 -20.11 5.31
C LEU A 811 -15.12 -19.10 5.83
N ARG A 812 -14.10 -18.76 5.02
CA ARG A 812 -13.13 -17.71 5.36
C ARG A 812 -13.77 -16.34 5.56
N LYS A 813 -14.74 -15.98 4.72
CA LYS A 813 -15.45 -14.71 4.85
C LYS A 813 -16.26 -14.66 6.15
N ALA A 814 -17.00 -15.73 6.47
CA ALA A 814 -17.74 -15.83 7.73
C ALA A 814 -16.82 -15.80 8.97
N GLU A 815 -15.63 -16.42 8.90
CA GLU A 815 -14.61 -16.34 9.96
C GLU A 815 -14.08 -14.90 10.15
N GLN A 816 -13.87 -14.17 9.06
CA GLN A 816 -13.42 -12.77 9.10
C GLN A 816 -14.53 -11.84 9.62
N ASP A 817 -15.76 -11.95 9.10
CA ASP A 817 -16.91 -11.16 9.53
C ASP A 817 -17.17 -11.36 11.05
N ALA A 818 -17.00 -12.59 11.56
CA ALA A 818 -17.12 -12.89 12.99
C ALA A 818 -16.00 -12.28 13.86
N LYS A 819 -14.76 -12.23 13.36
CA LYS A 819 -13.62 -11.56 14.01
C LYS A 819 -13.80 -10.05 14.07
N ASP A 820 -14.23 -9.44 12.97
CA ASP A 820 -14.52 -8.02 12.89
C ASP A 820 -15.65 -7.63 13.87
N ASP A 821 -16.64 -8.50 14.09
CA ASP A 821 -17.69 -8.31 15.10
C ASP A 821 -17.23 -8.55 16.55
N GLU A 822 -16.25 -9.42 16.79
CA GLU A 822 -15.61 -9.54 18.11
C GLU A 822 -14.75 -8.30 18.43
N GLU A 823 -13.96 -7.81 17.47
CA GLU A 823 -13.22 -6.56 17.61
C GLU A 823 -14.14 -5.35 17.83
N ARG A 824 -15.26 -5.24 17.09
CA ARG A 824 -16.25 -4.17 17.31
C ARG A 824 -16.77 -4.19 18.76
N ARG A 825 -17.16 -5.36 19.27
CA ARG A 825 -17.62 -5.53 20.66
C ARG A 825 -16.54 -5.19 21.68
N HIS A 826 -15.27 -5.54 21.45
CA HIS A 826 -14.17 -5.18 22.35
C HIS A 826 -13.92 -3.66 22.39
N ARG A 827 -13.90 -2.99 21.23
CA ARG A 827 -13.72 -1.54 21.12
C ARG A 827 -14.87 -0.76 21.80
N GLU A 828 -16.10 -1.26 21.69
CA GLU A 828 -17.27 -0.67 22.35
C GLU A 828 -17.26 -0.88 23.87
N ALA A 829 -16.90 -2.08 24.34
CA ALA A 829 -16.71 -2.36 25.76
C ALA A 829 -15.61 -1.48 26.40
N GLU A 830 -14.50 -1.24 25.69
CA GLU A 830 -13.47 -0.28 26.13
C GLU A 830 -14.00 1.16 26.23
N ARG A 831 -14.81 1.60 25.27
CA ARG A 831 -15.40 2.94 25.27
C ARG A 831 -16.30 3.15 26.49
N ILE A 832 -17.18 2.18 26.77
CA ILE A 832 -18.05 2.17 27.96
C ILE A 832 -17.21 2.16 29.25
N LYS A 833 -16.15 1.35 29.30
CA LYS A 833 -15.22 1.28 30.45
C LYS A 833 -14.49 2.62 30.70
N LYS A 834 -14.08 3.32 29.64
CA LYS A 834 -13.45 4.65 29.71
C LYS A 834 -14.46 5.72 30.19
N GLU A 835 -15.69 5.70 29.70
CA GLU A 835 -16.74 6.64 30.15
C GLU A 835 -17.12 6.43 31.63
N LEU A 836 -17.29 5.18 32.07
CA LEU A 836 -17.55 4.84 33.47
C LEU A 836 -16.38 5.25 34.40
N ALA A 837 -15.13 5.19 33.92
CA ALA A 837 -13.98 5.67 34.67
C ALA A 837 -13.98 7.20 34.81
N MET A 838 -14.32 7.93 33.74
CA MET A 838 -14.45 9.40 33.78
C MET A 838 -15.53 9.86 34.76
N ARG A 839 -16.72 9.27 34.73
CA ARG A 839 -17.81 9.63 35.67
C ARG A 839 -17.40 9.41 37.13
N LYS A 840 -16.72 8.30 37.45
CA LYS A 840 -16.21 8.04 38.81
C LYS A 840 -15.15 9.05 39.27
N LEU A 841 -14.31 9.53 38.36
CA LEU A 841 -13.33 10.58 38.67
C LEU A 841 -14.01 11.94 38.94
N GLU A 842 -15.06 12.25 38.19
CA GLU A 842 -15.87 13.46 38.34
C GLU A 842 -16.67 13.46 39.65
N GLU A 843 -17.33 12.35 40.00
CA GLU A 843 -17.98 12.15 41.30
C GLU A 843 -17.01 12.34 42.48
N MET A 844 -15.81 11.76 42.38
CA MET A 844 -14.78 11.87 43.41
C MET A 844 -14.27 13.30 43.56
N ARG A 845 -14.11 14.03 42.44
CA ARG A 845 -13.74 15.45 42.43
C ARG A 845 -14.82 16.31 43.09
N LEU A 846 -16.09 16.13 42.71
CA LEU A 846 -17.21 16.89 43.27
C LEU A 846 -17.33 16.69 44.79
N ARG A 847 -17.10 15.45 45.26
CA ARG A 847 -17.11 15.09 46.69
C ARG A 847 -16.00 15.79 47.48
N MET A 848 -14.78 15.85 46.92
CA MET A 848 -13.65 16.58 47.50
C MET A 848 -13.92 18.10 47.57
N GLU A 849 -14.52 18.67 46.51
CA GLU A 849 -14.86 20.09 46.41
C GLU A 849 -15.93 20.50 47.45
N GLN A 850 -16.97 19.68 47.64
CA GLN A 850 -17.97 19.87 48.69
C GLN A 850 -17.37 19.78 50.10
N GLU A 851 -16.43 18.87 50.36
CA GLU A 851 -15.81 18.77 51.68
C GLU A 851 -14.92 19.99 51.96
N ARG A 852 -14.21 20.50 50.95
CA ARG A 852 -13.44 21.74 51.04
C ARG A 852 -14.34 22.93 51.41
N GLN A 853 -15.47 23.10 50.73
CA GLN A 853 -16.41 24.19 51.03
C GLN A 853 -16.90 24.16 52.49
N ARG A 854 -17.29 22.99 53.02
CA ARG A 854 -17.69 22.84 54.43
C ARG A 854 -16.56 23.22 55.41
N ARG A 855 -15.30 22.87 55.09
CA ARG A 855 -14.12 23.24 55.90
C ARG A 855 -13.84 24.74 55.87
N GLU A 856 -14.07 25.41 54.75
CA GLU A 856 -13.91 26.87 54.61
C GLU A 856 -15.05 27.64 55.32
N GLU A 857 -16.31 27.21 55.20
CA GLU A 857 -17.43 27.76 55.97
C GLU A 857 -17.24 27.62 57.49
N ALA A 858 -16.79 26.45 57.96
CA ALA A 858 -16.53 26.22 59.39
C ALA A 858 -15.48 27.19 59.95
N ARG A 859 -14.39 27.43 59.19
CA ARG A 859 -13.37 28.43 59.53
C ARG A 859 -13.94 29.85 59.57
N LEU A 860 -14.77 30.23 58.60
CA LEU A 860 -15.40 31.56 58.58
C LEU A 860 -16.29 31.79 59.80
N LYS A 861 -17.12 30.79 60.18
CA LYS A 861 -17.94 30.83 61.40
C LYS A 861 -17.10 30.93 62.67
N GLU A 862 -15.98 30.22 62.75
CA GLU A 862 -15.06 30.29 63.90
C GLU A 862 -14.38 31.68 64.01
N VAL A 863 -13.90 32.25 62.90
CA VAL A 863 -13.30 33.59 62.87
C VAL A 863 -14.33 34.65 63.27
N GLN A 864 -15.57 34.56 62.77
CA GLN A 864 -16.66 35.46 63.19
C GLN A 864 -16.95 35.33 64.70
N ALA A 865 -16.98 34.13 65.26
CA ALA A 865 -17.14 33.93 66.70
C ALA A 865 -15.99 34.57 67.51
N GLN A 866 -14.73 34.39 67.07
CA GLN A 866 -13.57 35.04 67.71
C GLN A 866 -13.61 36.58 67.58
N MET A 867 -14.16 37.13 66.48
CA MET A 867 -14.39 38.58 66.34
C MET A 867 -15.51 39.09 67.25
N LYS A 868 -16.64 38.37 67.37
CA LYS A 868 -17.71 38.69 68.34
C LYS A 868 -17.17 38.69 69.78
N LEU A 869 -16.41 37.66 70.17
CA LEU A 869 -15.76 37.56 71.49
C LEU A 869 -14.79 38.71 71.78
N ARG A 870 -14.03 39.17 70.78
CA ARG A 870 -13.17 40.37 70.93
C ARG A 870 -13.99 41.63 71.14
N LYS A 871 -15.10 41.83 70.42
CA LYS A 871 -15.98 43.00 70.59
C LYS A 871 -16.72 43.02 71.94
N LEU A 872 -17.00 41.86 72.54
CA LEU A 872 -17.68 41.76 73.83
C LEU A 872 -16.79 42.17 75.04
N GLY A 873 -15.47 42.30 74.87
CA GLY A 873 -14.57 42.98 75.83
C GLY A 873 -14.38 42.35 77.22
N VAL A 874 -15.16 41.32 77.59
CA VAL A 874 -15.32 40.80 78.98
C VAL A 874 -13.99 40.41 79.66
N CYS A 875 -12.95 40.06 78.90
CA CYS A 875 -11.63 39.77 79.46
C CYS A 875 -10.73 41.01 79.45
N VAL A 876 -10.84 41.83 80.49
CA VAL A 876 -10.03 43.06 80.73
C VAL A 876 -8.51 42.86 80.71
N GLN A 877 -8.02 41.62 80.82
CA GLN A 877 -6.59 41.26 80.73
C GLN A 877 -6.18 40.71 79.34
N GLY A 878 -7.02 40.81 78.31
CA GLY A 878 -6.66 40.54 76.91
C GLY A 878 -6.45 39.07 76.51
N TYR A 879 -6.62 38.10 77.42
CA TYR A 879 -6.40 36.67 77.13
C TYR A 879 -7.25 36.13 75.96
N ARG A 880 -6.64 35.25 75.16
CA ARG A 880 -7.30 34.56 74.03
C ARG A 880 -8.48 33.72 74.51
N TRP A 881 -9.55 33.65 73.72
CA TRP A 881 -10.69 32.77 73.97
C TRP A 881 -10.52 31.42 73.27
N THR A 882 -10.90 30.35 73.97
CA THR A 882 -10.81 28.94 73.53
C THR A 882 -12.20 28.32 73.57
N LYS A 883 -12.61 27.61 72.51
CA LYS A 883 -13.93 26.96 72.48
C LYS A 883 -13.98 25.76 73.44
N GLN A 884 -15.10 25.61 74.14
CA GLN A 884 -15.45 24.46 74.98
C GLN A 884 -16.89 24.01 74.64
N ALA A 885 -17.41 22.98 75.30
CA ALA A 885 -18.80 22.57 75.11
C ALA A 885 -19.75 23.67 75.64
N GLY A 886 -20.65 24.16 74.78
CA GLY A 886 -21.66 25.18 75.11
C GLY A 886 -21.16 26.64 75.19
N GLY A 887 -19.90 26.92 74.84
CA GLY A 887 -19.39 28.28 74.83
C GLY A 887 -17.88 28.41 74.65
N TYR A 888 -17.33 29.55 75.07
CA TYR A 888 -15.92 29.89 75.00
C TYR A 888 -15.40 30.36 76.36
N ARG A 889 -14.23 29.88 76.77
CA ARG A 889 -13.53 30.28 77.99
C ARG A 889 -12.30 31.11 77.65
N CYS A 890 -11.94 32.11 78.45
CA CYS A 890 -10.66 32.79 78.28
C CYS A 890 -9.50 31.88 78.72
N ALA A 891 -8.32 32.04 78.13
CA ALA A 891 -7.14 31.22 78.46
C ALA A 891 -6.66 31.38 79.92
N GLY A 892 -6.99 32.49 80.57
CA GLY A 892 -6.81 32.70 82.01
C GLY A 892 -7.87 32.03 82.89
N GLY A 893 -8.76 31.21 82.34
CA GLY A 893 -9.76 30.40 83.04
C GLY A 893 -10.97 31.15 83.62
N ALA A 894 -10.78 32.39 84.07
CA ALA A 894 -11.71 33.15 84.91
C ALA A 894 -13.03 33.57 84.26
N HIS A 895 -13.08 33.73 82.94
CA HIS A 895 -14.27 34.21 82.22
C HIS A 895 -14.78 33.19 81.21
N PHE A 896 -16.10 33.07 81.10
CA PHE A 896 -16.81 32.17 80.19
C PHE A 896 -17.98 32.90 79.53
N VAL A 897 -18.22 32.65 78.24
CA VAL A 897 -19.32 33.21 77.45
C VAL A 897 -20.02 32.05 76.74
N THR A 898 -21.34 31.92 76.87
CA THR A 898 -22.09 30.84 76.22
C THR A 898 -22.24 31.08 74.71
N ASP A 899 -22.43 30.01 73.92
CA ASP A 899 -22.71 30.17 72.46
C ASP A 899 -24.00 31.01 72.22
N ALA A 900 -25.01 30.87 73.09
CA ALA A 900 -26.24 31.70 73.06
C ALA A 900 -25.96 33.21 73.27
N GLN A 901 -25.07 33.57 74.21
CA GLN A 901 -24.64 34.96 74.43
C GLN A 901 -23.84 35.56 73.26
N LEU A 902 -23.31 34.71 72.37
CA LEU A 902 -22.69 35.14 71.11
C LEU A 902 -23.71 35.31 69.98
N GLY A 903 -25.00 35.06 70.20
CA GLY A 903 -25.98 35.00 69.13
C GLY A 903 -25.64 33.91 68.11
N ASN A 904 -25.19 32.76 68.61
CA ASN A 904 -25.00 31.52 67.86
C ASN A 904 -25.92 30.45 68.49
N ASN A 905 -27.17 30.40 68.03
CA ASN A 905 -28.00 29.18 68.10
C ASN A 905 -27.72 28.32 66.86
#